data_AF-A0AAJ0H0B0-F1
#
_entry.id   AF-A0AAJ0H0B0-F1
#
_cell.length_a   1.000
_cell.length_b   1.000
_cell.length_c   1.000
_cell.angle_alpha   90.00
_cell.angle_beta   90.00
_cell.angle_gamma   90.00
#
_symmetry.space_group_name_H-M   'P 1'
#
loop_
_entity.id
_entity.type
_entity.pdbx_description
1 polymer ?
#
loop_
_entity_poly.entity_id
_entity_poly.type
_entity_poly.pdbx_seq_one_letter_code
_entity_poly.pdbx_strand_id
1 'polypeptide(L)'
;MSSHRYTREDPQRRVGRPGPVPTNAEPSHQQLSSRPRPAGNLAHEVNIAELAVQRASLATKRVLKLLSSSSSNSSLNKQDNSPVTIADFAAQALLISGLIKAFPGDLFLGEESADALRDPKNRALLDEVWRLVRTTQLSDETSEAKLGKLRNVDDMLACIDSGAREDTMKEGKRYWVMDPVDGTSMFKKGGQYAIALALVQNGVELVGVTACPNLARSKEGTWLLSDSHADLQGYGWMLAASRGGGATVRRMGPGALSRDVYKLDRSNGKEPRTSSSGTPLRYLHFVDSMNSPKTLWQKVQKLAGLRESEYGASTTQLYSSHMRYVAMALGTRNFAQVRWPNKRGAKWSMWDHVGTPLIYTESGPGIITDMSGRPIRYDGGRDLSAYWGIITADSSIHRHVVAEPESAPKGIIAFWNLDVQKEDQPFPAPGSVQPIIRTSGVVDVLFPDEQPDARKPLFIRSGRTSPPSWTTATGWLLKNDIIVTAAHCVYDHDHDEHVTSIQAIVLGGSHGAEQQQQQTRSAKRVVVPREWTDGHRLGTTHYSKHNVALVCLERPFENVRPFAYGGPLGLGGADADELLTVVGYPADVRVGGMPGGGMYEMVVVPVVGDTADGLLRYRGDVQGGLSGAPVVRDRDFAVVGVHVSGGSWNSAVAIGGLHGIDLGLFEEGIRLLEGGCDGSSFDHEVQAGGGREWLCYVPVPRRL
;
A
#
# COMPACT_ATOMS: atom_id res chain seq x y z
N MET A 1 -80.17 -42.75 9.89
CA MET A 1 -79.67 -44.02 10.48
C MET A 1 -78.20 -44.14 10.07
N SER A 2 -77.26 -43.85 10.98
CA SER A 2 -76.50 -44.86 11.77
C SER A 2 -75.84 -45.89 10.84
N SER A 3 -74.54 -46.16 10.82
CA SER A 3 -73.51 -46.15 11.86
C SER A 3 -72.12 -46.38 11.26
N HIS A 4 -71.10 -46.02 12.05
CA HIS A 4 -69.66 -46.26 11.93
C HIS A 4 -69.18 -47.64 11.41
N ARG A 5 -68.03 -47.66 10.72
CA ARG A 5 -66.73 -48.21 11.21
C ARG A 5 -65.58 -47.97 10.23
N TYR A 6 -64.40 -47.78 10.81
CA TYR A 6 -63.09 -47.43 10.24
C TYR A 6 -62.40 -48.60 9.51
N THR A 7 -61.72 -48.33 8.40
CA THR A 7 -60.38 -48.91 8.06
C THR A 7 -59.57 -47.93 7.20
N ARG A 8 -58.30 -47.74 7.60
CA ARG A 8 -57.18 -46.98 6.99
C ARG A 8 -56.95 -47.35 5.51
N GLU A 9 -56.38 -46.56 4.60
CA GLU A 9 -55.38 -45.48 4.65
C GLU A 9 -55.36 -44.80 3.26
N ASP A 10 -55.64 -43.50 3.15
CA ASP A 10 -55.26 -42.60 2.03
C ASP A 10 -55.64 -41.16 2.41
N PRO A 11 -54.79 -40.15 2.21
CA PRO A 11 -55.33 -38.84 1.90
C PRO A 11 -54.60 -38.19 0.72
N GLN A 12 -55.13 -38.40 -0.48
CA GLN A 12 -55.01 -37.41 -1.56
C GLN A 12 -55.73 -36.11 -1.14
N ARG A 13 -54.97 -35.12 -0.66
CA ARG A 13 -55.38 -33.71 -0.76
C ARG A 13 -54.94 -33.18 -2.11
N ARG A 14 -55.94 -32.86 -2.95
CA ARG A 14 -55.84 -32.00 -4.12
C ARG A 14 -55.01 -30.76 -3.81
N VAL A 15 -53.89 -30.55 -4.52
CA VAL A 15 -53.27 -29.23 -4.63
C VAL A 15 -53.71 -28.63 -5.97
N GLY A 16 -54.91 -28.05 -5.95
CA GLY A 16 -55.35 -27.11 -6.98
C GLY A 16 -54.67 -25.77 -6.75
N ARG A 17 -54.09 -25.23 -7.82
CA ARG A 17 -53.39 -23.93 -7.89
C ARG A 17 -54.18 -22.82 -7.16
N PRO A 18 -53.57 -22.03 -6.27
CA PRO A 18 -54.10 -20.73 -5.90
C PRO A 18 -53.65 -19.68 -6.93
N GLY A 19 -54.61 -18.84 -7.34
CA GLY A 19 -54.40 -17.63 -8.14
C GLY A 19 -53.68 -16.51 -7.37
N PRO A 20 -53.52 -15.33 -7.98
CA PRO A 20 -52.72 -14.23 -7.42
C PRO A 20 -53.48 -13.52 -6.29
N VAL A 21 -52.72 -12.80 -5.43
CA VAL A 21 -53.08 -11.74 -4.44
C VAL A 21 -52.50 -12.06 -3.04
N PRO A 22 -52.02 -11.09 -2.21
CA PRO A 22 -51.76 -9.66 -2.42
C PRO A 22 -50.28 -9.24 -2.26
N THR A 23 -49.96 -8.09 -2.85
CA THR A 23 -48.84 -7.22 -2.49
C THR A 23 -48.81 -6.97 -0.98
N ASN A 24 -47.74 -7.40 -0.30
CA ASN A 24 -47.37 -6.91 1.02
C ASN A 24 -45.88 -6.58 1.02
N ALA A 25 -45.62 -5.28 1.10
CA ALA A 25 -44.42 -4.56 1.53
C ALA A 25 -43.05 -5.22 1.31
N GLU A 26 -42.25 -4.54 0.49
CA GLU A 26 -40.80 -4.58 0.47
C GLU A 26 -40.22 -4.82 1.88
N PRO A 27 -39.37 -5.84 2.11
CA PRO A 27 -38.38 -5.70 3.15
C PRO A 27 -37.43 -4.62 2.62
N SER A 28 -37.52 -3.43 3.21
CA SER A 28 -36.52 -2.39 3.06
C SER A 28 -35.15 -2.99 3.41
N HIS A 29 -34.42 -3.45 2.38
CA HIS A 29 -33.01 -3.84 2.48
C HIS A 29 -32.15 -2.56 2.57
N GLN A 30 -32.45 -1.75 3.59
CA GLN A 30 -31.40 -1.16 4.39
C GLN A 30 -30.73 -2.31 5.14
N GLN A 31 -29.40 -2.27 5.22
CA GLN A 31 -28.53 -3.26 5.88
C GLN A 31 -28.17 -4.48 5.02
N LEU A 32 -27.22 -4.26 4.11
CA LEU A 32 -25.93 -4.99 4.06
C LEU A 32 -24.94 -4.22 3.16
N SER A 33 -24.88 -2.90 3.36
CA SER A 33 -23.74 -2.07 2.98
C SER A 33 -22.86 -1.89 4.21
N SER A 34 -21.74 -2.59 4.29
CA SER A 34 -20.69 -2.17 5.22
C SER A 34 -19.30 -2.41 4.60
N ARG A 35 -19.01 -1.70 3.51
CA ARG A 35 -17.75 -0.94 3.54
C ARG A 35 -17.80 -0.09 4.82
N PRO A 36 -16.69 0.15 5.55
CA PRO A 36 -16.62 1.38 6.31
C PRO A 36 -17.05 2.47 5.32
N ARG A 37 -18.09 3.22 5.65
CA ARG A 37 -18.45 4.43 4.89
C ARG A 37 -17.15 5.24 4.67
N PRO A 38 -17.04 6.10 3.63
CA PRO A 38 -16.03 7.16 3.69
C PRO A 38 -16.10 7.69 5.12
N ALA A 39 -14.98 7.63 5.86
CA ALA A 39 -14.98 8.05 7.25
C ALA A 39 -15.71 9.39 7.26
N GLY A 40 -16.86 9.44 7.94
CA GLY A 40 -17.77 10.59 7.81
C GLY A 40 -16.94 11.86 7.99
N ASN A 41 -17.27 12.94 7.29
CA ASN A 41 -16.54 14.21 7.29
C ASN A 41 -15.65 14.39 8.55
N LEU A 42 -14.35 14.10 8.43
CA LEU A 42 -13.40 14.09 9.55
C LEU A 42 -13.03 15.50 10.02
N ALA A 43 -13.69 16.55 9.49
CA ALA A 43 -13.45 17.92 9.88
C ALA A 43 -13.68 18.17 11.37
N HIS A 44 -14.60 17.43 12.01
CA HIS A 44 -14.81 17.56 13.45
C HIS A 44 -13.62 17.01 14.24
N GLU A 45 -13.17 15.80 13.92
CA GLU A 45 -11.98 15.15 14.48
C GLU A 45 -10.74 16.02 14.30
N VAL A 46 -10.49 16.51 13.08
CA VAL A 46 -9.38 17.42 12.78
C VAL A 46 -9.47 18.68 13.62
N ASN A 47 -10.65 19.33 13.70
CA ASN A 47 -10.79 20.57 14.46
C ASN A 47 -10.50 20.40 15.96
N ILE A 48 -11.02 19.34 16.57
CA ILE A 48 -10.79 19.07 18.00
C ILE A 48 -9.32 18.68 18.23
N ALA A 49 -8.73 17.87 17.37
CA ALA A 49 -7.32 17.49 17.46
C ALA A 49 -6.37 18.70 17.32
N GLU A 50 -6.61 19.59 16.36
CA GLU A 50 -5.86 20.84 16.19
C GLU A 50 -5.93 21.74 17.43
N LEU A 51 -7.11 21.88 18.02
CA LEU A 51 -7.31 22.66 19.25
C LEU A 51 -6.60 22.02 20.45
N ALA A 52 -6.70 20.70 20.61
CA ALA A 52 -6.07 19.97 21.70
C ALA A 52 -4.54 20.06 21.62
N VAL A 53 -3.97 19.87 20.42
CA VAL A 53 -2.53 19.97 20.17
C VAL A 53 -2.02 21.41 20.33
N GLN A 54 -2.79 22.41 19.88
CA GLN A 54 -2.44 23.82 20.12
C GLN A 54 -2.41 24.13 21.63
N ARG A 55 -3.39 23.64 22.40
CA ARG A 55 -3.42 23.82 23.87
C ARG A 55 -2.23 23.12 24.55
N ALA A 56 -1.91 21.89 24.17
CA ALA A 56 -0.74 21.17 24.68
C ALA A 56 0.57 21.90 24.35
N SER A 57 0.68 22.49 23.17
CA SER A 57 1.84 23.29 22.75
C SER A 57 2.11 24.50 23.64
N LEU A 58 1.07 25.08 24.26
CA LEU A 58 1.24 26.17 25.22
C LEU A 58 1.92 25.69 26.51
N ALA A 59 1.56 24.49 26.98
CA ALA A 59 2.16 23.90 28.18
C ALA A 59 3.65 23.61 27.94
N THR A 60 3.99 22.93 26.84
CA THR A 60 5.38 22.58 26.51
C THR A 60 6.25 23.82 26.29
N LYS A 61 5.72 24.86 25.62
CA LYS A 61 6.43 26.15 25.46
C LYS A 61 6.63 26.90 26.77
N ARG A 62 5.68 26.81 27.71
CA ARG A 62 5.85 27.40 29.05
C ARG A 62 6.98 26.72 29.80
N VAL A 63 7.06 25.39 29.76
CA VAL A 63 8.16 24.61 30.36
C VAL A 63 9.49 24.97 29.69
N LEU A 64 9.52 25.06 28.36
CA LEU A 64 10.74 25.42 27.62
C LEU A 64 11.26 26.81 27.99
N LYS A 65 10.37 27.79 28.16
CA LYS A 65 10.76 29.15 28.61
C LYS A 65 11.33 29.15 30.02
N LEU A 66 10.80 28.32 30.92
CA LEU A 66 11.35 28.15 32.27
C LEU A 66 12.76 27.56 32.21
N LEU A 67 12.97 26.51 31.41
CA LEU A 67 14.30 25.93 31.16
C LEU A 67 15.33 26.97 30.70
N SER A 68 14.97 27.80 29.72
CA SER A 68 15.89 28.83 29.20
C SER A 68 16.15 29.98 30.18
N SER A 69 15.24 30.25 31.11
CA SER A 69 15.36 31.33 32.10
C SER A 69 16.09 30.88 33.37
N SER A 70 16.15 29.57 33.63
CA SER A 70 16.68 28.96 34.86
C SER A 70 18.16 28.58 34.82
N SER A 71 18.97 29.14 33.91
CA SER A 71 20.44 29.00 33.87
C SER A 71 21.16 29.48 35.15
N SER A 72 20.43 29.84 36.21
CA SER A 72 20.95 30.26 37.52
C SER A 72 20.23 29.64 38.74
N ASN A 73 19.38 28.61 38.62
CA ASN A 73 18.86 27.89 39.80
C ASN A 73 18.80 26.36 39.63
N SER A 74 19.60 25.68 40.45
CA SER A 74 19.92 24.25 40.48
C SER A 74 18.81 23.33 41.02
N SER A 75 17.54 23.75 41.02
CA SER A 75 16.46 23.00 41.70
C SER A 75 15.74 21.96 40.82
N LEU A 76 15.97 21.90 39.51
CA LEU A 76 15.30 20.98 38.57
C LEU A 76 16.17 19.79 38.10
N ASN A 77 17.37 19.62 38.66
CA ASN A 77 18.32 18.55 38.29
C ASN A 77 18.31 17.36 39.28
N LYS A 78 17.12 16.89 39.68
CA LYS A 78 17.00 15.56 40.31
C LYS A 78 16.53 14.58 39.24
N GLN A 79 17.20 13.43 39.14
CA GLN A 79 17.15 12.48 38.03
C GLN A 79 15.74 12.01 37.59
N ASP A 80 14.71 12.23 38.42
CA ASP A 80 13.31 11.86 38.14
C ASP A 80 12.33 13.05 37.98
N ASN A 81 12.77 14.30 38.19
CA ASN A 81 11.94 15.52 38.10
C ASN A 81 12.34 16.42 36.92
N SER A 82 12.78 15.81 35.81
CA SER A 82 13.33 16.59 34.71
C SER A 82 12.23 17.43 34.05
N PRO A 83 12.54 18.65 33.57
CA PRO A 83 11.54 19.50 32.93
C PRO A 83 10.86 18.87 31.71
N VAL A 84 11.50 17.91 31.03
CA VAL A 84 10.80 17.17 29.95
C VAL A 84 9.67 16.32 30.52
N THR A 85 9.90 15.62 31.63
CA THR A 85 8.91 14.81 32.33
C THR A 85 7.66 15.61 32.72
N ILE A 86 7.83 16.86 33.15
CA ILE A 86 6.70 17.77 33.44
C ILE A 86 5.89 18.07 32.16
N ALA A 87 6.59 18.33 31.05
CA ALA A 87 5.97 18.63 29.76
C ALA A 87 5.22 17.41 29.20
N ASP A 88 5.83 16.22 29.26
CA ASP A 88 5.24 14.96 28.79
C ASP A 88 3.91 14.65 29.48
N PHE A 89 3.90 14.61 30.82
CA PHE A 89 2.68 14.34 31.58
C PHE A 89 1.59 15.39 31.36
N ALA A 90 1.98 16.68 31.35
CA ALA A 90 1.01 17.75 31.17
C ALA A 90 0.42 17.75 29.76
N ALA A 91 1.24 17.54 28.72
CA ALA A 91 0.78 17.46 27.35
C ALA A 91 -0.14 16.26 27.14
N GLN A 92 0.23 15.06 27.61
CA GLN A 92 -0.64 13.87 27.51
C GLN A 92 -1.99 14.10 28.22
N ALA A 93 -1.99 14.65 29.44
CA ALA A 93 -3.22 14.97 30.15
C ALA A 93 -4.10 15.97 29.40
N LEU A 94 -3.51 17.01 28.79
CA LEU A 94 -4.23 18.03 28.02
C LEU A 94 -4.76 17.52 26.68
N LEU A 95 -4.02 16.63 26.01
CA LEU A 95 -4.43 15.98 24.77
C LEU A 95 -5.63 15.07 25.00
N ILE A 96 -5.50 14.10 25.92
CA ILE A 96 -6.56 13.13 26.23
C ILE A 96 -7.81 13.85 26.75
N SER A 97 -7.67 14.75 27.73
CA SER A 97 -8.82 15.50 28.26
C SER A 97 -9.47 16.40 27.21
N GLY A 98 -8.70 16.92 26.25
CA GLY A 98 -9.22 17.70 25.13
C GLY A 98 -10.14 16.89 24.23
N LEU A 99 -9.81 15.62 24.01
CA LEU A 99 -10.51 14.71 23.11
C LEU A 99 -11.70 14.00 23.77
N ILE A 100 -11.57 13.55 25.02
CA ILE A 100 -12.60 12.76 25.74
C ILE A 100 -13.98 13.42 25.71
N LYS A 101 -14.03 14.76 25.77
CA LYS A 101 -15.30 15.50 25.72
C LYS A 101 -16.04 15.31 24.39
N ALA A 102 -15.31 15.38 23.28
CA ALA A 102 -15.88 15.22 21.94
C ALA A 102 -16.07 13.74 21.57
N PHE A 103 -15.19 12.86 22.10
CA PHE A 103 -15.12 11.45 21.72
C PHE A 103 -15.10 10.53 22.95
N PRO A 104 -16.18 10.46 23.74
CA PRO A 104 -16.21 9.70 24.99
C PRO A 104 -16.11 8.17 24.82
N GLY A 105 -16.32 7.66 23.61
CA GLY A 105 -16.22 6.23 23.29
C GLY A 105 -14.89 5.81 22.66
N ASP A 106 -13.99 6.75 22.38
CA ASP A 106 -12.69 6.45 21.80
C ASP A 106 -11.70 6.00 22.87
N LEU A 107 -10.73 5.20 22.44
CA LEU A 107 -9.63 4.74 23.29
C LEU A 107 -8.37 5.60 23.05
N PHE A 108 -7.41 5.53 23.96
CA PHE A 108 -6.19 6.33 23.90
C PHE A 108 -4.94 5.45 24.03
N LEU A 109 -3.91 5.82 23.28
CA LEU A 109 -2.57 5.26 23.35
C LEU A 109 -1.59 6.43 23.46
N GLY A 110 -0.96 6.58 24.62
CA GLY A 110 0.07 7.57 24.88
C GLY A 110 1.32 6.92 25.45
N GLU A 111 2.46 7.63 25.40
CA GLU A 111 3.74 7.16 25.92
C GLU A 111 3.71 6.96 27.44
N GLU A 112 3.07 7.88 28.16
CA GLU A 112 3.22 8.01 29.60
C GLU A 112 2.19 7.22 30.41
N SER A 113 2.58 6.81 31.62
CA SER A 113 1.69 6.26 32.67
C SER A 113 1.82 7.08 33.94
N ALA A 114 0.75 7.21 34.74
CA ALA A 114 0.78 8.07 35.91
C ALA A 114 1.49 7.44 37.13
N ASP A 115 2.13 6.27 36.99
CA ASP A 115 2.81 5.56 38.06
C ASP A 115 3.88 6.43 38.75
N ALA A 116 4.70 7.14 37.97
CA ALA A 116 5.72 8.03 38.51
C ALA A 116 5.12 9.20 39.31
N LEU A 117 3.92 9.67 38.94
CA LEU A 117 3.21 10.75 39.62
C LEU A 117 2.55 10.31 40.93
N ARG A 118 2.30 9.00 41.09
CA ARG A 118 1.75 8.40 42.31
C ARG A 118 2.80 8.07 43.35
N ASP A 119 4.08 7.96 42.97
CA ASP A 119 5.15 7.73 43.94
C ASP A 119 5.20 8.89 44.95
N PRO A 120 5.05 8.63 46.26
CA PRO A 120 5.15 9.67 47.30
C PRO A 120 6.44 10.49 47.24
N LYS A 121 7.54 9.94 46.70
CA LYS A 121 8.81 10.65 46.50
C LYS A 121 8.73 11.75 45.45
N ASN A 122 7.77 11.66 44.52
CA ASN A 122 7.60 12.55 43.38
C ASN A 122 6.48 13.58 43.59
N ARG A 123 6.11 13.87 44.84
CA ARG A 123 5.03 14.82 45.15
C ARG A 123 5.22 16.20 44.49
N ALA A 124 6.45 16.70 44.45
CA ALA A 124 6.77 17.98 43.80
C ALA A 124 6.52 17.95 42.28
N LEU A 125 6.81 16.82 41.62
CA LEU A 125 6.51 16.62 40.20
C LEU A 125 5.00 16.61 39.96
N LEU A 126 4.25 15.85 40.78
CA LEU A 126 2.79 15.81 40.71
C LEU A 126 2.16 17.20 40.83
N ASP A 127 2.58 17.96 41.84
CA ASP A 127 2.04 19.30 42.10
C ASP A 127 2.36 20.26 40.95
N GLU A 128 3.55 20.15 40.35
CA GLU A 128 3.97 20.99 39.23
C GLU A 128 3.26 20.63 37.92
N VAL A 129 3.08 19.33 37.62
CA VAL A 129 2.28 18.85 36.49
C VAL A 129 0.84 19.33 36.64
N TRP A 130 0.23 19.16 37.81
CA TRP A 130 -1.13 19.64 38.07
C TRP A 130 -1.24 21.15 37.93
N ARG A 131 -0.26 21.90 38.45
CA ARG A 131 -0.21 23.36 38.30
C ARG A 131 -0.14 23.75 36.83
N LEU A 132 0.68 23.08 36.02
CA LEU A 132 0.80 23.36 34.59
C LEU A 132 -0.51 23.04 33.85
N VAL A 133 -1.10 21.87 34.09
CA VAL A 133 -2.38 21.45 33.49
C VAL A 133 -3.50 22.42 33.83
N ARG A 134 -3.72 22.72 35.12
CA ARG A 134 -4.84 23.58 35.56
C ARG A 134 -4.72 25.05 35.11
N THR A 135 -3.52 25.50 34.76
CA THR A 135 -3.25 26.88 34.33
C THR A 135 -3.01 27.02 32.82
N THR A 136 -3.16 25.93 32.06
CA THR A 136 -3.03 25.95 30.60
C THR A 136 -4.41 25.88 29.96
N GLN A 137 -4.76 26.93 29.24
CA GLN A 137 -5.99 27.04 28.45
C GLN A 137 -5.74 27.93 27.24
N LEU A 138 -6.53 27.74 26.19
CA LEU A 138 -6.57 28.69 25.08
C LEU A 138 -7.18 30.01 25.56
N SER A 139 -6.69 31.13 25.02
CA SER A 139 -7.21 32.47 25.33
C SER A 139 -8.54 32.78 24.65
N ASP A 140 -8.95 31.97 23.66
CA ASP A 140 -10.25 32.08 23.01
C ASP A 140 -11.25 31.14 23.69
N GLU A 141 -12.26 31.73 24.34
CA GLU A 141 -13.23 30.98 25.15
C GLU A 141 -14.07 30.01 24.32
N THR A 142 -14.40 30.37 23.07
CA THR A 142 -15.21 29.53 22.17
C THR A 142 -14.43 28.26 21.80
N SER A 143 -13.16 28.40 21.50
CA SER A 143 -12.26 27.28 21.19
C SER A 143 -12.00 26.42 22.43
N GLU A 144 -11.70 27.04 23.58
CA GLU A 144 -11.48 26.31 24.83
C GLU A 144 -12.73 25.55 25.29
N ALA A 145 -13.92 26.11 25.08
CA ALA A 145 -15.18 25.47 25.44
C ALA A 145 -15.44 24.16 24.67
N LYS A 146 -14.78 23.92 23.54
CA LYS A 146 -14.88 22.65 22.81
C LYS A 146 -14.07 21.52 23.47
N LEU A 147 -13.06 21.87 24.25
CA LEU A 147 -12.15 20.92 24.87
C LEU A 147 -12.63 20.53 26.28
N GLY A 148 -12.30 19.31 26.72
CA GLY A 148 -12.55 18.90 28.10
C GLY A 148 -11.59 19.58 29.09
N LYS A 149 -12.02 19.63 30.35
CA LYS A 149 -11.28 20.19 31.49
C LYS A 149 -11.21 19.17 32.61
N LEU A 150 -10.04 19.07 33.25
CA LEU A 150 -9.80 18.21 34.41
C LEU A 150 -10.13 18.99 35.69
N ARG A 151 -10.85 18.38 36.64
CA ARG A 151 -11.35 19.09 37.84
C ARG A 151 -10.38 19.02 39.00
N ASN A 152 -9.62 17.93 39.10
CA ASN A 152 -8.72 17.65 40.20
C ASN A 152 -7.56 16.73 39.74
N VAL A 153 -6.67 16.44 40.68
CA VAL A 153 -5.50 15.58 40.46
C VAL A 153 -5.90 14.15 40.08
N ASP A 154 -6.93 13.58 40.70
CA ASP A 154 -7.34 12.20 40.43
C ASP A 154 -7.86 12.04 39.00
N ASP A 155 -8.64 13.02 38.51
CA ASP A 155 -9.07 13.09 37.12
C ASP A 155 -7.85 13.13 36.18
N MET A 156 -6.81 13.91 36.52
CA MET A 156 -5.58 14.01 35.71
C MET A 156 -4.82 12.68 35.66
N LEU A 157 -4.64 12.00 36.79
CA LEU A 157 -3.95 10.71 36.85
C LEU A 157 -4.70 9.64 36.06
N ALA A 158 -6.03 9.57 36.23
CA ALA A 158 -6.87 8.64 35.47
C ALA A 158 -6.86 8.94 33.95
N CYS A 159 -6.80 10.22 33.59
CA CYS A 159 -6.67 10.67 32.20
C CYS A 159 -5.36 10.17 31.59
N ILE A 160 -4.22 10.36 32.26
CA ILE A 160 -2.90 9.88 31.79
C ILE A 160 -2.91 8.36 31.62
N ASP A 161 -3.40 7.61 32.61
CA ASP A 161 -3.44 6.14 32.56
C ASP A 161 -4.32 5.57 31.45
N SER A 162 -5.33 6.33 31.00
CA SER A 162 -6.16 5.88 29.88
C SER A 162 -5.37 5.69 28.59
N GLY A 163 -4.23 6.39 28.43
CA GLY A 163 -3.27 6.21 27.34
C GLY A 163 -2.27 5.05 27.54
N ALA A 164 -2.09 4.58 28.77
CA ALA A 164 -1.13 3.53 29.12
C ALA A 164 -1.70 2.11 28.97
N ARG A 165 -2.99 1.96 28.65
CA ARG A 165 -3.67 0.65 28.59
C ARG A 165 -3.13 -0.22 27.44
N GLU A 166 -3.00 -1.51 27.70
CA GLU A 166 -2.55 -2.49 26.70
C GLU A 166 -3.70 -2.95 25.77
N ASP A 167 -4.96 -2.84 26.22
CA ASP A 167 -6.13 -3.35 25.50
C ASP A 167 -6.77 -2.34 24.52
N THR A 168 -6.11 -1.20 24.30
CA THR A 168 -6.55 -0.09 23.43
C THR A 168 -6.74 -0.51 21.97
N MET A 169 -6.02 -1.53 21.50
CA MET A 169 -5.93 -1.90 20.07
C MET A 169 -6.78 -3.14 19.71
N LYS A 170 -8.07 -3.10 20.04
CA LYS A 170 -9.03 -4.15 19.65
C LYS A 170 -9.58 -3.91 18.23
N GLU A 171 -9.81 -4.99 17.51
CA GLU A 171 -10.38 -4.97 16.15
C GLU A 171 -11.71 -4.19 16.11
N GLY A 172 -11.89 -3.35 15.09
CA GLY A 172 -13.09 -2.53 14.92
C GLY A 172 -13.19 -1.28 15.81
N LYS A 173 -12.24 -1.04 16.72
CA LYS A 173 -12.23 0.15 17.59
C LYS A 173 -11.45 1.32 16.99
N ARG A 174 -11.87 2.53 17.39
CA ARG A 174 -11.21 3.79 17.09
C ARG A 174 -10.39 4.22 18.30
N TYR A 175 -9.15 4.60 18.06
CA TYR A 175 -8.23 5.02 19.12
C TYR A 175 -7.36 6.18 18.67
N TRP A 176 -7.05 7.05 19.62
CA TRP A 176 -6.12 8.16 19.44
C TRP A 176 -4.74 7.75 19.92
N VAL A 177 -3.73 7.90 19.07
CA VAL A 177 -2.32 7.68 19.42
C VAL A 177 -1.64 9.03 19.56
N MET A 178 -0.79 9.20 20.57
CA MET A 178 -0.09 10.45 20.79
C MET A 178 1.34 10.26 21.29
N ASP A 179 2.19 11.18 20.85
CA ASP A 179 3.50 11.45 21.44
C ASP A 179 3.44 12.88 22.03
N PRO A 180 3.44 13.02 23.37
CA PRO A 180 3.28 14.32 24.02
C PRO A 180 4.47 15.26 23.80
N VAL A 181 5.70 14.74 23.67
CA VAL A 181 6.92 15.51 23.36
C VAL A 181 7.94 14.64 22.61
N ASP A 182 7.76 14.51 21.29
CA ASP A 182 8.73 13.80 20.47
C ASP A 182 10.03 14.61 20.30
N GLY A 183 11.16 13.93 20.47
CA GLY A 183 12.49 14.55 20.46
C GLY A 183 12.86 15.18 21.80
N THR A 184 12.46 14.56 22.91
CA THR A 184 12.82 14.95 24.30
C THR A 184 14.28 15.38 24.50
N SER A 185 15.23 14.73 23.82
CA SER A 185 16.66 15.09 23.85
C SER A 185 16.97 16.48 23.29
N MET A 186 16.27 16.89 22.24
CA MET A 186 16.41 18.23 21.65
C MET A 186 15.54 19.24 22.39
N PHE A 187 14.35 18.86 22.88
CA PHE A 187 13.53 19.72 23.76
C PHE A 187 14.34 20.25 24.96
N LYS A 188 15.07 19.37 25.67
CA LYS A 188 15.94 19.75 26.80
C LYS A 188 17.02 20.78 26.43
N LYS A 189 17.41 20.84 25.16
CA LYS A 189 18.44 21.74 24.62
C LYS A 189 17.86 23.00 23.97
N GLY A 190 16.53 23.18 23.97
CA GLY A 190 15.90 24.26 23.22
C GLY A 190 15.84 24.04 21.71
N GLY A 191 16.08 22.81 21.22
CA GLY A 191 16.04 22.46 19.80
C GLY A 191 14.63 22.18 19.28
N GLN A 192 14.53 21.53 18.12
CA GLN A 192 13.26 21.12 17.54
C GLN A 192 12.63 19.95 18.31
N TYR A 193 11.31 19.96 18.40
CA TYR A 193 10.50 18.92 19.00
C TYR A 193 9.08 19.01 18.41
N ALA A 194 8.30 17.95 18.60
CA ALA A 194 6.93 17.90 18.11
C ALA A 194 5.95 17.41 19.20
N ILE A 195 4.68 17.72 19.00
CA ILE A 195 3.56 17.09 19.71
C ILE A 195 2.70 16.46 18.64
N ALA A 196 2.55 15.14 18.68
CA ALA A 196 1.86 14.39 17.65
C ALA A 196 0.59 13.75 18.19
N LEU A 197 -0.47 13.81 17.39
CA LEU A 197 -1.75 13.21 17.69
C LEU A 197 -2.31 12.60 16.41
N ALA A 198 -2.73 11.34 16.49
CA ALA A 198 -3.27 10.58 15.38
C ALA A 198 -4.56 9.88 15.78
N LEU A 199 -5.52 9.81 14.86
CA LEU A 199 -6.68 8.95 14.97
C LEU A 199 -6.45 7.72 14.11
N VAL A 200 -6.62 6.53 14.69
CA VAL A 200 -6.42 5.26 14.00
C VAL A 200 -7.68 4.39 14.13
N GLN A 201 -8.00 3.68 13.06
CA GLN A 201 -9.05 2.67 13.05
C GLN A 201 -8.63 1.50 12.15
N ASN A 202 -8.79 0.27 12.63
CA ASN A 202 -8.41 -0.95 11.91
C ASN A 202 -6.95 -0.95 11.41
N GLY A 203 -6.03 -0.42 12.22
CA GLY A 203 -4.61 -0.31 11.89
C GLY A 203 -4.28 0.75 10.84
N VAL A 204 -5.22 1.63 10.49
CA VAL A 204 -5.07 2.65 9.45
C VAL A 204 -5.29 4.04 10.06
N GLU A 205 -4.39 4.98 9.77
CA GLU A 205 -4.50 6.39 10.19
C GLU A 205 -5.65 7.09 9.46
N LEU A 206 -6.53 7.75 10.20
CA LEU A 206 -7.63 8.55 9.66
C LEU A 206 -7.36 10.06 9.76
N VAL A 207 -6.76 10.51 10.86
CA VAL A 207 -6.39 11.91 11.12
C VAL A 207 -4.99 11.94 11.68
N GLY A 208 -4.20 12.93 11.28
CA GLY A 208 -2.89 13.25 11.84
C GLY A 208 -2.78 14.74 12.08
N VAL A 209 -2.38 15.14 13.28
CA VAL A 209 -2.09 16.52 13.66
C VAL A 209 -0.75 16.55 14.36
N THR A 210 0.14 17.46 13.93
CA THR A 210 1.48 17.60 14.49
C THR A 210 1.78 19.07 14.72
N ALA A 211 1.94 19.45 15.98
CA ALA A 211 2.49 20.75 16.33
C ALA A 211 4.02 20.71 16.32
N CYS A 212 4.60 21.77 15.80
CA CYS A 212 6.04 22.03 15.77
C CYS A 212 6.29 23.38 16.46
N PRO A 213 6.30 23.45 17.80
CA PRO A 213 6.26 24.73 18.53
C PRO A 213 7.49 25.63 18.35
N ASN A 214 8.61 25.05 17.90
CA ASN A 214 9.86 25.75 17.62
C ASN A 214 10.15 25.91 16.12
N LEU A 215 9.27 25.43 15.22
CA LEU A 215 9.45 25.59 13.79
C LEU A 215 9.25 27.05 13.39
N ALA A 216 10.16 27.57 12.56
CA ALA A 216 10.11 28.94 12.08
C ALA A 216 10.30 29.01 10.56
N ARG A 217 10.01 30.19 9.99
CA ARG A 217 10.32 30.55 8.61
C ARG A 217 11.35 31.68 8.60
N SER A 218 12.24 31.67 7.61
CA SER A 218 13.15 32.78 7.34
C SER A 218 12.36 34.03 6.89
N LYS A 219 13.05 35.18 6.77
CA LYS A 219 12.42 36.42 6.27
C LYS A 219 11.92 36.28 4.83
N GLU A 220 12.57 35.40 4.06
CA GLU A 220 12.26 35.06 2.67
C GLU A 220 11.16 33.98 2.58
N GLY A 221 10.67 33.49 3.72
CA GLY A 221 9.60 32.50 3.79
C GLY A 221 10.08 31.04 3.69
N THR A 222 11.37 30.76 3.79
CA THR A 222 11.88 29.38 3.75
C THR A 222 11.75 28.71 5.12
N TRP A 223 11.35 27.44 5.16
CA TRP A 223 11.28 26.67 6.42
C TRP A 223 12.67 26.43 7.01
N LEU A 224 12.84 26.71 8.30
CA LEU A 224 14.09 26.47 9.03
C LEU A 224 14.08 25.06 9.65
N LEU A 225 14.35 24.06 8.82
CA LEU A 225 14.31 22.64 9.17
C LEU A 225 15.68 22.15 9.67
N SER A 226 16.03 22.46 10.91
CA SER A 226 17.25 21.96 11.56
C SER A 226 17.13 22.01 13.07
N ASP A 227 17.69 21.04 13.76
CA ASP A 227 17.81 21.03 15.22
C ASP A 227 18.58 22.25 15.78
N SER A 228 19.43 22.88 14.96
CA SER A 228 20.19 24.08 15.31
C SER A 228 19.42 25.39 15.17
N HIS A 229 18.22 25.37 14.59
CA HIS A 229 17.38 26.56 14.39
C HIS A 229 16.05 26.34 15.10
N ALA A 230 15.78 27.06 16.19
CA ALA A 230 14.54 26.94 16.95
C ALA A 230 13.98 28.31 17.32
N ASP A 231 12.70 28.56 17.03
CA ASP A 231 11.99 29.74 17.52
C ASP A 231 11.55 29.52 18.97
N LEU A 232 12.31 30.07 19.92
CA LEU A 232 11.99 29.95 21.35
C LEU A 232 10.87 30.89 21.81
N GLN A 233 10.58 31.95 21.05
CA GLN A 233 9.67 33.02 21.49
C GLN A 233 8.24 32.84 20.98
N GLY A 234 8.10 32.52 19.69
CA GLY A 234 6.81 32.29 19.03
C GLY A 234 6.16 30.97 19.44
N TYR A 235 5.05 30.64 18.78
CA TYR A 235 4.28 29.43 19.03
C TYR A 235 4.47 28.35 17.96
N GLY A 236 5.25 28.64 16.92
CA GLY A 236 5.51 27.71 15.83
C GLY A 236 4.33 27.48 14.89
N TRP A 237 4.32 26.29 14.29
CA TRP A 237 3.37 25.89 13.25
C TRP A 237 2.77 24.53 13.53
N MET A 238 1.64 24.24 12.92
CA MET A 238 0.95 22.96 13.02
C MET A 238 0.62 22.46 11.63
N LEU A 239 0.87 21.18 11.40
CA LEU A 239 0.45 20.47 10.21
C LEU A 239 -0.70 19.53 10.58
N ALA A 240 -1.66 19.37 9.67
CA ALA A 240 -2.80 18.49 9.87
C ALA A 240 -3.22 17.83 8.55
N ALA A 241 -3.70 16.60 8.62
CA ALA A 241 -4.28 15.88 7.50
C ALA A 241 -5.39 14.95 7.97
N SER A 242 -6.34 14.71 7.08
CA SER A 242 -7.30 13.61 7.19
C SER A 242 -7.18 12.73 5.95
N ARG A 243 -7.36 11.43 6.09
CA ARG A 243 -7.25 10.48 4.98
C ARG A 243 -8.19 10.86 3.83
N GLY A 244 -7.64 11.07 2.63
CA GLY A 244 -8.35 11.53 1.43
C GLY A 244 -8.75 13.01 1.44
N GLY A 245 -8.47 13.75 2.51
CA GLY A 245 -8.80 15.17 2.65
C GLY A 245 -7.62 16.11 2.35
N GLY A 246 -6.44 15.56 2.08
CA GLY A 246 -5.22 16.33 1.88
C GLY A 246 -4.58 16.84 3.18
N ALA A 247 -3.39 17.42 3.04
CA ALA A 247 -2.62 17.99 4.13
C ALA A 247 -2.64 19.53 4.14
N THR A 248 -2.55 20.10 5.33
CA THR A 248 -2.55 21.55 5.56
C THR A 248 -1.49 21.95 6.57
N VAL A 249 -1.10 23.23 6.54
CA VAL A 249 -0.23 23.86 7.52
C VAL A 249 -0.80 25.20 7.95
N ARG A 250 -0.74 25.51 9.24
CA ARG A 250 -1.19 26.79 9.80
C ARG A 250 -0.28 27.26 10.93
N ARG A 251 -0.27 28.57 11.18
CA ARG A 251 0.44 29.15 12.32
C ARG A 251 -0.31 28.85 13.62
N MET A 252 0.43 28.53 14.68
CA MET A 252 -0.15 28.37 16.02
C MET A 252 -0.16 29.68 16.80
N GLY A 253 -1.05 29.77 17.78
CA GLY A 253 -1.15 30.89 18.71
C GLY A 253 -1.79 30.50 20.04
N PRO A 254 -1.95 31.46 20.96
CA PRO A 254 -2.50 31.18 22.29
C PRO A 254 -4.03 31.01 22.31
N GLY A 255 -4.75 31.40 21.24
CA GLY A 255 -6.21 31.48 21.22
C GLY A 255 -6.86 30.54 20.21
N ALA A 256 -7.73 31.08 19.36
CA ALA A 256 -8.39 30.34 18.30
C ALA A 256 -7.37 29.82 17.26
N LEU A 257 -7.76 28.81 16.48
CA LEU A 257 -6.98 28.37 15.33
C LEU A 257 -6.86 29.52 14.31
N SER A 258 -5.66 29.68 13.75
CA SER A 258 -5.44 30.64 12.66
C SER A 258 -6.40 30.35 11.49
N ARG A 259 -6.97 31.41 10.92
CA ARG A 259 -7.75 31.36 9.68
C ARG A 259 -6.85 31.23 8.45
N ASP A 260 -5.58 31.61 8.58
CA ASP A 260 -4.56 31.42 7.54
C ASP A 260 -4.13 29.96 7.54
N VAL A 261 -4.77 29.17 6.68
CA VAL A 261 -4.49 27.75 6.44
C VAL A 261 -3.98 27.60 5.02
N TYR A 262 -2.84 26.94 4.86
CA TYR A 262 -2.22 26.70 3.56
C TYR A 262 -2.28 25.20 3.25
N LYS A 263 -2.68 24.85 2.02
CA LYS A 263 -2.61 23.47 1.53
C LYS A 263 -1.15 23.07 1.34
N LEU A 264 -0.79 21.88 1.79
CA LEU A 264 0.47 21.23 1.45
C LEU A 264 0.23 20.34 0.23
N ASP A 265 0.88 20.66 -0.88
CA ASP A 265 0.71 19.93 -2.14
C ASP A 265 2.03 19.81 -2.90
N ARG A 266 2.70 18.68 -2.66
CA ARG A 266 3.92 18.24 -3.33
C ARG A 266 3.64 17.58 -4.67
N SER A 267 2.39 17.29 -5.05
CA SER A 267 2.07 16.57 -6.30
C SER A 267 2.49 17.36 -7.55
N ASN A 268 2.39 18.69 -7.48
CA ASN A 268 2.86 19.62 -8.51
C ASN A 268 4.39 19.84 -8.49
N GLY A 269 5.09 19.25 -7.51
CA GLY A 269 6.54 19.32 -7.42
C GLY A 269 7.21 18.51 -8.52
N LYS A 270 8.39 18.97 -8.93
CA LYS A 270 9.23 18.22 -9.89
C LYS A 270 9.54 16.84 -9.33
N GLU A 271 9.22 15.82 -10.11
CA GLU A 271 9.55 14.44 -9.79
C GLU A 271 11.07 14.27 -9.63
N PRO A 272 11.53 13.42 -8.70
CA PRO A 272 12.95 13.12 -8.60
C PRO A 272 13.54 12.58 -9.90
N ARG A 273 14.79 12.95 -10.19
CA ARG A 273 15.47 12.50 -11.40
C ARG A 273 15.77 11.00 -11.30
N THR A 274 15.04 10.19 -12.05
CA THR A 274 15.33 8.78 -12.27
C THR A 274 16.16 8.62 -13.56
N SER A 275 17.08 7.66 -13.60
CA SER A 275 17.76 7.27 -14.85
C SER A 275 17.39 5.83 -15.20
N SER A 276 17.59 5.43 -16.45
CA SER A 276 17.38 4.04 -16.92
C SER A 276 18.30 3.02 -16.23
N SER A 277 19.39 3.46 -15.58
CA SER A 277 20.26 2.63 -14.73
C SER A 277 19.96 2.78 -13.22
N GLY A 278 18.82 3.34 -12.84
CA GLY A 278 18.44 3.65 -11.46
C GLY A 278 18.66 5.12 -11.09
N THR A 279 18.04 5.58 -9.99
CA THR A 279 18.33 6.92 -9.43
C THR A 279 19.70 6.86 -8.74
N PRO A 280 20.67 7.73 -9.06
CA PRO A 280 21.84 7.86 -8.19
C PRO A 280 21.35 8.44 -6.86
N LEU A 281 21.21 7.60 -5.84
CA LEU A 281 20.65 7.95 -4.53
C LEU A 281 21.36 9.13 -3.87
N ARG A 282 22.59 9.42 -4.30
CA ARG A 282 23.39 10.58 -3.91
C ARG A 282 22.77 11.94 -4.22
N TYR A 283 21.75 12.00 -5.09
CA TYR A 283 21.03 13.23 -5.42
C TYR A 283 19.73 13.41 -4.63
N LEU A 284 19.36 12.44 -3.78
CA LEU A 284 18.26 12.59 -2.85
C LEU A 284 18.67 13.48 -1.68
N HIS A 285 17.71 14.22 -1.15
CA HIS A 285 17.90 15.03 0.04
C HIS A 285 17.49 14.20 1.25
N PHE A 286 18.46 13.64 1.98
CA PHE A 286 18.15 12.81 3.14
C PHE A 286 17.70 13.67 4.34
N VAL A 287 16.74 13.13 5.10
CA VAL A 287 16.33 13.64 6.40
C VAL A 287 16.71 12.60 7.45
N ASP A 288 17.67 12.93 8.30
CA ASP A 288 18.23 12.00 9.27
C ASP A 288 18.75 12.71 10.53
N SER A 289 19.36 11.99 11.47
CA SER A 289 20.15 12.60 12.55
C SER A 289 21.31 11.68 12.89
N MET A 290 22.53 12.19 12.73
CA MET A 290 23.75 11.50 13.12
C MET A 290 23.88 11.32 14.64
N ASN A 291 23.05 12.04 15.42
CA ASN A 291 23.00 11.98 16.88
C ASN A 291 21.93 11.03 17.42
N SER A 292 21.12 10.40 16.55
CA SER A 292 20.04 9.50 16.96
C SER A 292 20.54 8.05 17.04
N PRO A 293 20.54 7.40 18.22
CA PRO A 293 21.00 6.01 18.35
C PRO A 293 20.03 4.97 17.76
N LYS A 294 18.82 5.41 17.38
CA LYS A 294 17.74 4.57 16.85
C LYS A 294 17.93 4.18 15.38
N THR A 295 18.83 4.85 14.66
CA THR A 295 19.09 4.59 13.24
C THR A 295 20.60 4.46 12.98
N LEU A 296 21.00 3.46 12.20
CA LEU A 296 22.36 3.29 11.70
C LEU A 296 22.59 4.24 10.52
N TRP A 297 22.81 5.53 10.82
CA TRP A 297 23.00 6.54 9.79
C TRP A 297 24.18 6.20 8.86
N GLN A 298 25.21 5.49 9.33
CA GLN A 298 26.32 5.06 8.46
C GLN A 298 25.86 4.10 7.34
N LYS A 299 24.82 3.30 7.58
CA LYS A 299 24.24 2.44 6.54
C LYS A 299 23.45 3.27 5.53
N VAL A 300 22.73 4.29 5.99
CA VAL A 300 22.02 5.24 5.11
C VAL A 300 23.00 6.07 4.29
N GLN A 301 24.10 6.52 4.89
CA GLN A 301 25.19 7.21 4.21
C GLN A 301 25.81 6.35 3.10
N LYS A 302 26.09 5.07 3.38
CA LYS A 302 26.58 4.12 2.37
C LYS A 302 25.57 3.90 1.26
N LEU A 303 24.30 3.74 1.59
CA LEU A 303 23.20 3.64 0.63
C LEU A 303 23.14 4.89 -0.28
N ALA A 304 23.32 6.07 0.29
CA ALA A 304 23.37 7.32 -0.46
C ALA A 304 24.60 7.45 -1.37
N GLY A 305 25.66 6.65 -1.18
CA GLY A 305 26.90 6.77 -1.93
C GLY A 305 27.63 8.10 -1.67
N LEU A 306 27.60 8.57 -0.42
CA LEU A 306 28.18 9.84 0.03
C LEU A 306 29.32 9.62 1.03
N ARG A 307 30.35 10.47 0.99
CA ARG A 307 31.34 10.54 2.09
C ARG A 307 30.68 11.14 3.33
N GLU A 308 31.25 10.88 4.50
CA GLU A 308 30.65 11.29 5.78
C GLU A 308 30.45 12.80 5.87
N SER A 309 31.46 13.58 5.46
CA SER A 309 31.39 15.05 5.42
C SER A 309 30.31 15.56 4.45
N GLU A 310 30.13 14.89 3.31
CA GLU A 310 29.10 15.23 2.32
C GLU A 310 27.70 14.90 2.84
N TYR A 311 27.54 13.74 3.48
CA TYR A 311 26.27 13.32 4.07
C TYR A 311 25.84 14.28 5.17
N GLY A 312 26.74 14.61 6.09
CA GLY A 312 26.46 15.58 7.16
C GLY A 312 26.06 16.96 6.63
N ALA A 313 26.71 17.45 5.57
CA ALA A 313 26.44 18.77 5.00
C ALA A 313 25.17 18.85 4.13
N SER A 314 24.78 17.75 3.48
CA SER A 314 23.63 17.69 2.56
C SER A 314 22.34 17.20 3.20
N THR A 315 22.42 16.56 4.37
CA THR A 315 21.26 15.97 5.07
C THR A 315 20.62 16.99 6.01
N THR A 316 19.29 17.04 6.02
CA THR A 316 18.55 17.76 7.07
C THR A 316 18.67 17.00 8.39
N GLN A 317 19.38 17.60 9.37
CA GLN A 317 19.64 17.01 10.68
C GLN A 317 18.49 17.30 11.67
N LEU A 318 17.65 16.30 11.92
CA LEU A 318 16.50 16.38 12.83
C LEU A 318 16.39 15.13 13.72
N TYR A 319 16.51 15.31 15.03
CA TYR A 319 16.47 14.23 16.01
C TYR A 319 15.05 13.63 16.14
N SER A 320 14.04 14.48 16.36
CA SER A 320 12.62 14.12 16.53
C SER A 320 12.11 13.34 15.31
N SER A 321 11.44 12.21 15.56
CA SER A 321 10.87 11.36 14.52
C SER A 321 9.81 12.12 13.69
N HIS A 322 8.90 12.83 14.34
CA HIS A 322 7.85 13.63 13.71
C HIS A 322 8.40 14.84 12.97
N MET A 323 9.42 15.54 13.50
CA MET A 323 10.05 16.65 12.78
C MET A 323 10.70 16.19 11.47
N ARG A 324 11.17 14.95 11.37
CA ARG A 324 11.65 14.41 10.09
C ARG A 324 10.49 14.29 9.08
N TYR A 325 9.36 13.70 9.46
CA TYR A 325 8.18 13.63 8.60
C TYR A 325 7.66 15.03 8.22
N VAL A 326 7.71 15.99 9.15
CA VAL A 326 7.37 17.41 8.87
C VAL A 326 8.32 17.98 7.82
N ALA A 327 9.63 17.75 7.93
CA ALA A 327 10.58 18.19 6.91
C ALA A 327 10.31 17.54 5.55
N MET A 328 9.92 16.27 5.53
CA MET A 328 9.54 15.54 4.32
C MET A 328 8.27 16.11 3.66
N ALA A 329 7.26 16.49 4.46
CA ALA A 329 5.98 17.05 4.00
C ALA A 329 6.10 18.51 3.53
N LEU A 330 6.95 19.31 4.18
CA LEU A 330 7.25 20.70 3.80
C LEU A 330 8.30 20.81 2.69
N GLY A 331 9.09 19.75 2.51
CA GLY A 331 10.17 19.67 1.53
C GLY A 331 9.70 19.34 0.13
N THR A 332 10.66 19.19 -0.78
CA THR A 332 10.38 18.78 -2.16
C THR A 332 10.21 17.27 -2.27
N ARG A 333 9.75 16.79 -3.43
CA ARG A 333 9.66 15.35 -3.75
C ARG A 333 11.00 14.61 -3.66
N ASN A 334 12.14 15.30 -3.70
CA ASN A 334 13.48 14.68 -3.56
C ASN A 334 13.85 14.30 -2.13
N PHE A 335 13.04 14.68 -1.14
CA PHE A 335 13.32 14.35 0.26
C PHE A 335 13.08 12.86 0.49
N ALA A 336 14.03 12.20 1.19
CA ALA A 336 13.99 10.79 1.53
C ALA A 336 14.41 10.57 2.99
N GLN A 337 13.80 9.60 3.66
CA GLN A 337 14.19 9.17 4.99
C GLN A 337 14.32 7.65 5.03
N VAL A 338 15.42 7.18 5.62
CA VAL A 338 15.65 5.76 5.93
C VAL A 338 16.00 5.65 7.41
N ARG A 339 15.22 4.85 8.12
CA ARG A 339 15.35 4.56 9.54
C ARG A 339 15.86 3.13 9.67
N TRP A 340 17.18 2.97 9.62
CA TRP A 340 17.83 1.67 9.59
C TRP A 340 18.06 1.13 11.01
N PRO A 341 17.38 0.07 11.45
CA PRO A 341 17.50 -0.41 12.83
C PRO A 341 18.81 -1.17 13.05
N ASN A 342 19.33 -1.13 14.29
CA ASN A 342 20.54 -1.85 14.66
C ASN A 342 20.41 -3.39 14.53
N LYS A 343 19.19 -3.91 14.68
CA LYS A 343 18.85 -5.34 14.55
C LYS A 343 17.42 -5.52 14.05
N ARG A 344 17.13 -6.68 13.45
CA ARG A 344 15.75 -7.10 13.16
C ARG A 344 14.96 -7.28 14.46
N GLY A 345 13.67 -6.96 14.43
CA GLY A 345 12.81 -6.99 15.63
C GLY A 345 13.18 -5.95 16.69
N ALA A 346 13.93 -4.90 16.32
CA ALA A 346 14.08 -3.75 17.21
C ALA A 346 12.69 -3.22 17.59
N LYS A 347 12.51 -2.81 18.85
CA LYS A 347 11.25 -2.22 19.32
C LYS A 347 11.24 -0.72 19.03
N TRP A 348 10.22 -0.30 18.31
CA TRP A 348 9.99 1.08 17.89
C TRP A 348 8.61 1.46 18.37
N SER A 349 8.53 2.50 19.18
CA SER A 349 7.24 2.97 19.66
C SER A 349 6.34 3.34 18.48
N MET A 350 5.07 2.95 18.56
CA MET A 350 4.10 3.30 17.52
C MET A 350 3.90 4.82 17.42
N TRP A 351 3.86 5.48 18.58
CA TRP A 351 3.58 6.92 18.67
C TRP A 351 4.60 7.77 17.91
N ASP A 352 5.89 7.42 17.89
CA ASP A 352 6.95 8.07 17.10
C ASP A 352 6.68 8.12 15.57
N HIS A 353 5.76 7.26 15.08
CA HIS A 353 5.63 6.92 13.66
C HIS A 353 4.17 6.85 13.21
N VAL A 354 3.27 7.63 13.81
CA VAL A 354 1.84 7.68 13.45
C VAL A 354 1.32 9.13 13.43
N GLY A 355 0.31 9.42 12.62
CA GLY A 355 -0.25 10.75 12.37
C GLY A 355 0.54 11.57 11.36
N THR A 356 1.81 11.88 11.62
CA THR A 356 2.63 12.67 10.67
C THR A 356 2.97 11.92 9.38
N PRO A 357 3.16 10.57 9.38
CA PRO A 357 3.16 9.77 8.17
C PRO A 357 1.96 10.04 7.25
N LEU A 358 0.75 10.07 7.80
CA LEU A 358 -0.45 10.45 7.04
C LEU A 358 -0.33 11.87 6.46
N ILE A 359 0.16 12.86 7.23
CA ILE A 359 0.39 14.22 6.72
C ILE A 359 1.33 14.21 5.52
N TYR A 360 2.39 13.40 5.54
CA TYR A 360 3.29 13.25 4.41
C TYR A 360 2.59 12.66 3.19
N THR A 361 1.86 11.55 3.34
CA THR A 361 1.17 10.88 2.22
C THR A 361 0.00 11.70 1.65
N GLU A 362 -0.67 12.51 2.48
CA GLU A 362 -1.74 13.42 2.05
C GLU A 362 -1.19 14.72 1.45
N SER A 363 0.12 14.98 1.60
CA SER A 363 0.79 16.11 0.96
C SER A 363 1.21 15.82 -0.49
N GLY A 364 1.21 14.58 -0.97
CA GLY A 364 1.60 14.25 -2.35
C GLY A 364 2.00 12.78 -2.52
N PRO A 365 2.59 12.38 -3.66
CA PRO A 365 2.88 10.99 -3.99
C PRO A 365 4.03 10.44 -3.14
N GLY A 366 3.72 10.06 -1.91
CA GLY A 366 4.66 9.53 -0.92
C GLY A 366 4.28 8.11 -0.51
N ILE A 367 5.28 7.29 -0.23
CA ILE A 367 5.11 5.92 0.26
C ILE A 367 5.90 5.76 1.56
N ILE A 368 5.31 5.02 2.49
CA ILE A 368 5.91 4.65 3.78
C ILE A 368 5.81 3.14 3.95
N THR A 369 6.96 2.48 4.07
CA THR A 369 7.05 1.05 4.29
C THR A 369 8.13 0.73 5.32
N ASP A 370 8.23 -0.53 5.70
CA ASP A 370 9.46 -1.06 6.26
C ASP A 370 10.55 -1.20 5.19
N MET A 371 11.74 -1.64 5.60
CA MET A 371 12.87 -1.81 4.71
C MET A 371 12.70 -2.92 3.66
N SER A 372 11.71 -3.80 3.81
CA SER A 372 11.37 -4.85 2.85
C SER A 372 10.27 -4.42 1.88
N GLY A 373 9.79 -3.18 1.98
CA GLY A 373 8.69 -2.67 1.16
C GLY A 373 7.29 -2.95 1.72
N ARG A 374 7.18 -3.51 2.93
CA ARG A 374 5.89 -3.78 3.59
C ARG A 374 5.27 -2.48 4.14
N PRO A 375 4.05 -2.08 3.71
CA PRO A 375 3.34 -0.94 4.29
C PRO A 375 3.17 -1.09 5.79
N ILE A 376 3.37 0.01 6.51
CA ILE A 376 3.20 0.03 7.96
C ILE A 376 1.70 0.03 8.28
N ARG A 377 1.29 -0.91 9.14
CA ARG A 377 -0.02 -0.94 9.77
C ARG A 377 0.11 -0.76 11.28
N TYR A 378 -0.89 -0.11 11.86
CA TYR A 378 -0.90 0.30 13.26
C TYR A 378 -1.71 -0.63 14.17
N ASP A 379 -1.78 -1.92 13.84
CA ASP A 379 -2.58 -2.95 14.51
C ASP A 379 -1.73 -3.95 15.34
N GLY A 380 -0.40 -3.80 15.35
CA GLY A 380 0.54 -4.73 15.98
C GLY A 380 0.78 -4.57 17.48
N GLY A 381 0.02 -3.73 18.19
CA GLY A 381 0.26 -3.39 19.60
C GLY A 381 1.00 -2.07 19.78
N ARG A 382 1.65 -1.84 20.93
CA ARG A 382 2.27 -0.53 21.27
C ARG A 382 3.54 -0.21 20.46
N ASP A 383 4.10 -1.20 19.79
CA ASP A 383 5.33 -1.08 19.02
C ASP A 383 5.19 -1.60 17.58
N LEU A 384 6.12 -1.18 16.73
CA LEU A 384 6.23 -1.59 15.32
C LEU A 384 7.24 -2.72 15.12
N SER A 385 7.44 -3.60 16.12
CA SER A 385 8.44 -4.67 16.05
C SER A 385 8.22 -5.68 14.93
N ALA A 386 7.00 -5.76 14.40
CA ALA A 386 6.64 -6.55 13.21
C ALA A 386 7.27 -6.03 11.90
N TYR A 387 7.80 -4.81 11.91
CA TYR A 387 8.37 -4.12 10.74
C TYR A 387 9.88 -3.94 10.90
N TRP A 388 10.63 -4.21 9.83
CA TRP A 388 12.08 -4.03 9.85
C TRP A 388 12.44 -2.63 9.36
N GLY A 389 12.62 -1.68 10.28
CA GLY A 389 12.99 -0.29 9.93
C GLY A 389 11.85 0.47 9.24
N ILE A 390 12.13 1.69 8.78
CA ILE A 390 11.14 2.53 8.08
C ILE A 390 11.80 3.25 6.91
N ILE A 391 11.12 3.29 5.77
CA ILE A 391 11.45 4.07 4.60
C ILE A 391 10.31 5.05 4.36
N THR A 392 10.65 6.30 4.03
CA THR A 392 9.70 7.33 3.63
C THR A 392 10.29 8.07 2.45
N ALA A 393 9.67 7.93 1.29
CA ALA A 393 10.18 8.49 0.05
C ALA A 393 9.05 8.70 -0.97
N ASP A 394 9.32 9.51 -1.99
CA ASP A 394 8.41 9.68 -3.11
C ASP A 394 8.18 8.37 -3.87
N SER A 395 6.97 8.16 -4.37
CA SER A 395 6.59 6.88 -5.00
C SER A 395 7.50 6.48 -6.17
N SER A 396 8.03 7.46 -6.92
CA SER A 396 8.88 7.19 -8.08
C SER A 396 10.30 6.71 -7.72
N ILE A 397 10.77 7.02 -6.50
CA ILE A 397 12.11 6.63 -6.03
C ILE A 397 12.08 5.57 -4.94
N HIS A 398 10.95 5.36 -4.27
CA HIS A 398 10.83 4.46 -3.12
C HIS A 398 11.47 3.10 -3.35
N ARG A 399 11.20 2.46 -4.51
CA ARG A 399 11.78 1.15 -4.89
C ARG A 399 13.31 1.11 -4.89
N HIS A 400 13.98 2.24 -5.15
CA HIS A 400 15.44 2.32 -5.20
C HIS A 400 16.05 2.49 -3.80
N VAL A 401 15.23 2.77 -2.79
CA VAL A 401 15.65 3.00 -1.39
C VAL A 401 15.34 1.78 -0.50
N VAL A 402 14.45 0.88 -0.95
CA VAL A 402 14.15 -0.41 -0.28
C VAL A 402 15.42 -1.23 -0.13
N ALA A 403 15.72 -1.66 1.09
CA ALA A 403 16.91 -2.45 1.36
C ALA A 403 16.59 -3.94 1.13
N GLU A 404 17.22 -4.54 0.14
CA GLU A 404 17.03 -5.96 -0.12
C GLU A 404 17.67 -6.82 1.00
N PRO A 405 16.97 -7.82 1.54
CA PRO A 405 17.51 -8.73 2.56
C PRO A 405 18.83 -9.37 2.12
N GLU A 406 19.84 -9.34 2.99
CA GLU A 406 21.22 -9.78 2.67
C GLU A 406 21.40 -11.29 2.40
N SER A 407 20.36 -12.14 2.46
CA SER A 407 20.56 -13.60 2.49
C SER A 407 19.48 -14.49 1.85
N ALA A 408 18.66 -14.01 0.91
CA ALA A 408 17.72 -14.87 0.19
C ALA A 408 17.98 -14.83 -1.33
N PRO A 409 18.14 -15.97 -2.03
CA PRO A 409 18.03 -15.97 -3.49
C PRO A 409 16.63 -15.46 -3.88
N LYS A 410 16.52 -14.64 -4.95
CA LYS A 410 15.27 -13.99 -5.39
C LYS A 410 14.23 -14.94 -6.02
N GLY A 411 14.35 -16.25 -5.77
CA GLY A 411 13.53 -17.30 -6.38
C GLY A 411 14.30 -18.09 -7.44
N ILE A 412 13.67 -19.16 -7.91
CA ILE A 412 14.18 -20.03 -8.97
C ILE A 412 13.18 -19.99 -10.12
N ILE A 413 13.67 -19.84 -11.35
CA ILE A 413 12.83 -19.88 -12.54
C ILE A 413 12.93 -21.27 -13.15
N ALA A 414 11.79 -21.83 -13.56
CA ALA A 414 11.70 -23.04 -14.36
C ALA A 414 11.42 -22.67 -15.83
N PHE A 415 12.06 -23.38 -16.76
CA PHE A 415 11.83 -23.18 -18.19
C PHE A 415 11.96 -24.48 -18.99
N TRP A 416 11.33 -24.49 -20.16
CA TRP A 416 11.42 -25.59 -21.13
C TRP A 416 11.26 -25.08 -22.57
N ASN A 417 11.81 -25.83 -23.53
CA ASN A 417 11.66 -25.53 -24.96
C ASN A 417 10.41 -26.21 -25.52
N LEU A 418 9.80 -25.58 -26.52
CA LEU A 418 8.65 -26.10 -27.25
C LEU A 418 9.06 -26.60 -28.63
N ASP A 419 8.30 -27.56 -29.17
CA ASP A 419 8.49 -28.03 -30.53
C ASP A 419 7.84 -27.06 -31.53
N VAL A 420 8.67 -26.44 -32.36
CA VAL A 420 8.26 -25.44 -33.34
C VAL A 420 7.74 -26.09 -34.63
N GLN A 421 7.96 -27.40 -34.86
CA GLN A 421 7.69 -28.07 -36.14
C GLN A 421 6.23 -28.48 -36.41
N LYS A 422 5.26 -28.07 -35.58
CA LYS A 422 3.83 -28.38 -35.79
C LYS A 422 3.05 -27.20 -36.38
N GLU A 423 3.52 -26.64 -37.50
CA GLU A 423 2.86 -25.50 -38.16
C GLU A 423 1.47 -25.84 -38.75
N ASP A 424 1.21 -27.11 -39.13
CA ASP A 424 -0.02 -27.48 -39.85
C ASP A 424 -0.78 -28.65 -39.20
N GLN A 425 -1.50 -28.40 -38.10
CA GLN A 425 -2.50 -29.34 -37.59
C GLN A 425 -3.93 -28.78 -37.82
N PRO A 426 -4.78 -29.48 -38.61
CA PRO A 426 -6.17 -29.06 -38.81
C PRO A 426 -6.98 -29.08 -37.49
N PHE A 427 -8.09 -28.35 -37.47
CA PHE A 427 -9.05 -28.35 -36.36
C PHE A 427 -9.43 -29.79 -35.92
N PRO A 428 -9.61 -30.06 -34.62
CA PRO A 428 -10.06 -31.37 -34.17
C PRO A 428 -11.50 -31.67 -34.66
N ALA A 429 -11.78 -32.95 -34.88
CA ALA A 429 -13.03 -33.46 -35.42
C ALA A 429 -14.26 -33.10 -34.53
N PRO A 430 -15.47 -32.96 -35.12
CA PRO A 430 -16.68 -32.64 -34.37
C PRO A 430 -16.95 -33.71 -33.31
N GLY A 431 -16.85 -33.33 -32.02
CA GLY A 431 -17.10 -34.22 -30.89
C GLY A 431 -16.07 -34.15 -29.76
N SER A 432 -14.90 -33.53 -29.97
CA SER A 432 -14.02 -33.17 -28.85
C SER A 432 -14.58 -31.94 -28.14
N VAL A 433 -14.90 -32.06 -26.85
CA VAL A 433 -15.21 -30.90 -26.00
C VAL A 433 -13.91 -30.11 -25.84
N GLN A 434 -13.70 -29.07 -26.65
CA GLN A 434 -12.89 -27.85 -26.43
C GLN A 434 -12.88 -27.05 -27.75
N PRO A 435 -12.91 -25.72 -27.71
CA PRO A 435 -13.49 -25.01 -28.85
C PRO A 435 -12.53 -24.14 -29.65
N ILE A 436 -12.75 -24.11 -30.97
CA ILE A 436 -11.98 -23.33 -31.94
C ILE A 436 -12.96 -22.59 -32.89
N ILE A 437 -12.90 -21.24 -32.90
CA ILE A 437 -12.88 -20.15 -33.94
C ILE A 437 -13.84 -20.09 -35.18
N ARG A 438 -14.65 -19.00 -35.36
CA ARG A 438 -14.52 -17.91 -36.40
C ARG A 438 -15.69 -16.88 -36.50
N THR A 439 -15.28 -15.60 -36.51
CA THR A 439 -15.81 -14.32 -37.08
C THR A 439 -17.03 -13.55 -36.51
N SER A 440 -16.74 -12.25 -36.33
CA SER A 440 -17.55 -11.01 -36.52
C SER A 440 -18.26 -10.37 -35.32
N GLY A 441 -18.01 -9.06 -35.12
CA GLY A 441 -18.87 -8.14 -34.36
C GLY A 441 -18.13 -7.00 -33.68
N VAL A 442 -18.30 -5.76 -34.17
CA VAL A 442 -17.77 -4.49 -33.63
C VAL A 442 -18.35 -4.13 -32.27
N VAL A 443 -17.58 -3.39 -31.46
CA VAL A 443 -18.11 -2.38 -30.54
C VAL A 443 -17.37 -1.08 -30.81
N ASP A 444 -18.14 -0.05 -31.17
CA ASP A 444 -17.69 1.33 -31.29
C ASP A 444 -17.11 1.81 -29.96
N VAL A 445 -15.82 2.14 -29.93
CA VAL A 445 -15.30 3.11 -28.97
C VAL A 445 -15.23 4.43 -29.71
N LEU A 446 -16.20 5.31 -29.43
CA LEU A 446 -16.17 6.70 -29.88
C LEU A 446 -14.91 7.37 -29.34
N PHE A 447 -13.88 7.48 -30.18
CA PHE A 447 -12.84 8.48 -30.01
C PHE A 447 -13.22 9.66 -30.91
N PRO A 448 -13.39 10.89 -30.38
CA PRO A 448 -13.48 12.07 -31.22
C PRO A 448 -12.14 12.24 -31.95
N ASP A 449 -12.19 11.98 -33.25
CA ASP A 449 -11.25 12.23 -34.35
C ASP A 449 -9.72 12.20 -34.08
N GLU A 450 -9.09 11.32 -34.88
CA GLU A 450 -7.67 11.29 -35.27
C GLU A 450 -6.60 10.99 -34.20
N GLN A 451 -6.28 9.71 -33.94
CA GLN A 451 -4.88 9.25 -33.73
C GLN A 451 -4.66 7.74 -34.00
N PRO A 452 -3.45 7.30 -34.41
CA PRO A 452 -3.14 5.97 -34.97
C PRO A 452 -2.80 4.89 -33.91
N ASP A 453 -3.45 4.88 -32.75
CA ASP A 453 -2.91 4.27 -31.53
C ASP A 453 -3.55 2.92 -31.11
N ALA A 454 -3.51 1.89 -31.97
CA ALA A 454 -4.14 0.60 -31.69
C ALA A 454 -3.22 -0.41 -30.93
N ARG A 455 -3.29 -0.43 -29.58
CA ARG A 455 -2.76 -1.52 -28.74
C ARG A 455 -3.74 -2.70 -28.78
N LYS A 456 -3.29 -3.94 -29.02
CA LYS A 456 -4.18 -5.11 -29.24
C LYS A 456 -3.82 -6.30 -28.34
N PRO A 457 -4.78 -6.88 -27.57
CA PRO A 457 -4.59 -8.14 -26.84
C PRO A 457 -4.46 -9.35 -27.79
N LEU A 458 -4.00 -10.50 -27.27
CA LEU A 458 -3.71 -11.71 -28.04
C LEU A 458 -4.56 -12.93 -27.67
N PHE A 459 -4.70 -13.82 -28.64
CA PHE A 459 -5.23 -15.17 -28.49
C PHE A 459 -4.10 -16.21 -28.42
N ILE A 460 -4.15 -17.13 -27.45
CA ILE A 460 -3.15 -18.19 -27.26
C ILE A 460 -3.81 -19.57 -27.35
N ARG A 461 -3.22 -20.48 -28.13
CA ARG A 461 -3.60 -21.90 -28.22
C ARG A 461 -2.44 -22.76 -27.76
N SER A 462 -2.64 -23.68 -26.82
CA SER A 462 -1.59 -24.56 -26.28
C SER A 462 -1.97 -26.04 -26.32
N GLY A 463 -1.02 -26.95 -26.61
CA GLY A 463 -1.27 -28.39 -26.78
C GLY A 463 -0.58 -29.27 -25.71
N ARG A 464 -1.27 -30.31 -25.22
CA ARG A 464 -0.78 -31.26 -24.18
C ARG A 464 -0.42 -32.65 -24.74
N THR A 465 0.27 -33.45 -23.92
CA THR A 465 0.84 -34.77 -24.27
C THR A 465 -0.19 -35.90 -24.40
N SER A 466 -1.27 -35.96 -23.61
CA SER A 466 -2.35 -36.95 -23.82
C SER A 466 -3.65 -36.71 -23.02
N PRO A 467 -4.83 -36.89 -23.65
CA PRO A 467 -5.02 -36.93 -25.11
C PRO A 467 -4.62 -35.57 -25.71
N PRO A 468 -4.26 -35.49 -26.99
CA PRO A 468 -3.88 -34.23 -27.64
C PRO A 468 -5.08 -33.29 -27.71
N SER A 469 -5.33 -32.56 -26.62
CA SER A 469 -6.33 -31.49 -26.53
C SER A 469 -5.62 -30.15 -26.62
N TRP A 470 -6.13 -29.28 -27.47
CA TRP A 470 -5.71 -27.89 -27.51
C TRP A 470 -6.57 -27.07 -26.55
N THR A 471 -5.93 -26.33 -25.67
CA THR A 471 -6.56 -25.37 -24.75
C THR A 471 -6.36 -23.94 -25.23
N THR A 472 -7.32 -23.08 -24.96
CA THR A 472 -7.29 -21.66 -25.33
C THR A 472 -7.14 -20.78 -24.10
N ALA A 473 -6.33 -19.73 -24.22
CA ALA A 473 -6.14 -18.71 -23.21
C ALA A 473 -5.98 -17.32 -23.82
N THR A 474 -6.05 -16.28 -22.98
CA THR A 474 -5.67 -14.92 -23.36
C THR A 474 -4.21 -14.66 -22.99
N GLY A 475 -3.56 -13.76 -23.71
CA GLY A 475 -2.34 -13.09 -23.23
C GLY A 475 -2.17 -11.72 -23.86
N TRP A 476 -1.01 -11.13 -23.61
CA TRP A 476 -0.68 -9.80 -24.12
C TRP A 476 0.80 -9.68 -24.47
N LEU A 477 1.10 -8.79 -25.42
CA LEU A 477 2.46 -8.52 -25.86
C LEU A 477 3.16 -7.59 -24.88
N LEU A 478 4.19 -8.10 -24.23
CA LEU A 478 5.17 -7.32 -23.48
C LEU A 478 6.22 -6.73 -24.43
N LYS A 479 6.64 -7.53 -25.40
CA LYS A 479 7.43 -7.15 -26.58
C LYS A 479 6.77 -7.77 -27.80
N ASN A 480 7.20 -7.39 -28.99
CA ASN A 480 6.62 -7.94 -30.23
C ASN A 480 6.79 -9.47 -30.33
N ASP A 481 7.73 -10.06 -29.60
CA ASP A 481 8.08 -11.48 -29.57
C ASP A 481 7.97 -12.10 -28.16
N ILE A 482 7.53 -11.36 -27.14
CA ILE A 482 7.35 -11.87 -25.78
C ILE A 482 5.91 -11.64 -25.33
N ILE A 483 5.26 -12.73 -24.95
CA ILE A 483 3.90 -12.76 -24.45
C ILE A 483 3.90 -13.03 -22.95
N VAL A 484 2.98 -12.40 -22.24
CA VAL A 484 2.66 -12.71 -20.84
C VAL A 484 1.27 -13.36 -20.80
N THR A 485 1.14 -14.43 -20.00
CA THR A 485 -0.13 -15.12 -19.72
C THR A 485 -0.11 -15.71 -18.31
N ALA A 486 -1.21 -16.37 -17.90
CA ALA A 486 -1.25 -17.06 -16.61
C ALA A 486 -0.48 -18.39 -16.69
N ALA A 487 0.22 -18.76 -15.62
CA ALA A 487 1.06 -19.97 -15.64
C ALA A 487 0.26 -21.27 -15.79
N HIS A 488 -0.96 -21.32 -15.26
CA HIS A 488 -1.86 -22.47 -15.48
C HIS A 488 -2.29 -22.67 -16.95
N CYS A 489 -2.12 -21.66 -17.82
CA CYS A 489 -2.39 -21.79 -19.25
C CYS A 489 -1.30 -22.58 -20.00
N VAL A 490 -0.11 -22.71 -19.39
CA VAL A 490 1.06 -23.35 -19.99
C VAL A 490 1.59 -24.53 -19.18
N TYR A 491 1.18 -24.66 -17.91
CA TYR A 491 1.57 -25.75 -17.02
C TYR A 491 0.43 -26.13 -16.07
N ASP A 492 0.04 -27.39 -16.10
CA ASP A 492 -0.96 -28.00 -15.23
C ASP A 492 -0.27 -28.67 -14.04
N HIS A 493 -0.37 -28.07 -12.86
CA HIS A 493 0.27 -28.61 -11.67
C HIS A 493 -0.53 -29.75 -11.01
N ASP A 494 -1.83 -29.88 -11.30
CA ASP A 494 -2.67 -30.96 -10.76
C ASP A 494 -2.31 -32.30 -11.43
N HIS A 495 -1.96 -32.24 -12.71
CA HIS A 495 -1.58 -33.42 -13.51
C HIS A 495 -0.07 -33.50 -13.78
N ASP A 496 0.71 -32.52 -13.34
CA ASP A 496 2.14 -32.37 -13.62
C ASP A 496 2.48 -32.40 -15.12
N GLU A 497 1.67 -31.69 -15.91
CA GLU A 497 1.79 -31.63 -17.38
C GLU A 497 2.19 -30.24 -17.84
N HIS A 498 3.00 -30.17 -18.90
CA HIS A 498 3.34 -28.93 -19.58
C HIS A 498 2.84 -28.92 -21.01
N VAL A 499 2.71 -27.72 -21.55
CA VAL A 499 2.38 -27.55 -22.97
C VAL A 499 3.60 -27.91 -23.82
N THR A 500 3.34 -28.61 -24.92
CA THR A 500 4.35 -29.08 -25.89
C THR A 500 4.45 -28.19 -27.13
N SER A 501 3.41 -27.40 -27.38
CA SER A 501 3.33 -26.43 -28.47
C SER A 501 2.41 -25.27 -28.08
N ILE A 502 2.72 -24.06 -28.54
CA ILE A 502 1.86 -22.89 -28.39
C ILE A 502 1.82 -22.13 -29.72
N GLN A 503 0.62 -21.76 -30.16
CA GLN A 503 0.40 -20.79 -31.23
C GLN A 503 -0.24 -19.52 -30.67
N ALA A 504 0.39 -18.37 -30.95
CA ALA A 504 -0.13 -17.06 -30.63
C ALA A 504 -0.69 -16.39 -31.88
N ILE A 505 -1.83 -15.70 -31.74
CA ILE A 505 -2.54 -15.09 -32.87
C ILE A 505 -2.90 -13.63 -32.52
N VAL A 506 -2.54 -12.71 -33.42
CA VAL A 506 -3.04 -11.32 -33.45
C VAL A 506 -4.10 -11.21 -34.55
N LEU A 507 -5.23 -10.58 -34.22
CA LEU A 507 -6.27 -10.24 -35.18
C LEU A 507 -6.22 -8.73 -35.52
N GLY A 508 -6.15 -8.38 -36.80
CA GLY A 508 -6.12 -6.98 -37.28
C GLY A 508 -7.36 -6.58 -38.07
N GLY A 509 -8.02 -5.46 -37.71
CA GLY A 509 -8.96 -4.72 -38.58
C GLY A 509 -10.13 -4.03 -37.84
N SER A 510 -10.52 -2.84 -38.33
CA SER A 510 -11.82 -2.19 -38.08
C SER A 510 -12.84 -2.70 -39.11
N HIS A 511 -14.14 -2.56 -38.87
CA HIS A 511 -15.18 -3.07 -39.78
C HIS A 511 -15.00 -2.68 -41.26
N GLY A 512 -15.28 -3.64 -42.15
CA GLY A 512 -15.47 -3.39 -43.59
C GLY A 512 -14.19 -3.49 -44.41
N ALA A 513 -14.08 -4.60 -45.16
CA ALA A 513 -13.21 -4.75 -46.33
C ALA A 513 -11.70 -4.55 -46.13
N GLU A 514 -11.05 -5.34 -45.27
CA GLU A 514 -9.68 -5.83 -45.53
C GLU A 514 -9.29 -6.95 -44.55
N GLN A 515 -9.37 -8.20 -44.99
CA GLN A 515 -8.88 -9.40 -44.30
C GLN A 515 -7.33 -9.51 -44.29
N GLN A 516 -6.59 -8.39 -44.26
CA GLN A 516 -5.17 -8.43 -44.68
C GLN A 516 -4.11 -8.61 -43.58
N GLN A 517 -4.41 -8.60 -42.27
CA GLN A 517 -3.33 -8.71 -41.26
C GLN A 517 -3.67 -9.59 -40.04
N GLN A 518 -4.07 -10.84 -40.28
CA GLN A 518 -3.95 -11.89 -39.25
C GLN A 518 -2.49 -12.35 -39.20
N GLN A 519 -1.91 -12.37 -37.99
CA GLN A 519 -0.57 -12.90 -37.78
C GLN A 519 -0.64 -14.06 -36.79
N THR A 520 0.04 -15.16 -37.11
CA THR A 520 0.23 -16.31 -36.21
C THR A 520 1.72 -16.50 -35.94
N ARG A 521 2.08 -16.90 -34.72
CA ARG A 521 3.46 -17.19 -34.29
C ARG A 521 3.51 -18.45 -33.47
N SER A 522 4.48 -19.31 -33.72
CA SER A 522 4.78 -20.43 -32.84
C SER A 522 5.66 -19.95 -31.68
N ALA A 523 5.43 -20.50 -30.49
CA ALA A 523 6.30 -20.25 -29.35
C ALA A 523 7.50 -21.21 -29.36
N LYS A 524 8.65 -20.68 -28.97
CA LYS A 524 9.91 -21.42 -28.85
C LYS A 524 10.17 -21.87 -27.42
N ARG A 525 9.76 -21.08 -26.42
CA ARG A 525 10.12 -21.29 -25.02
C ARG A 525 9.08 -20.72 -24.07
N VAL A 526 8.93 -21.39 -22.93
CA VAL A 526 8.12 -20.93 -21.80
C VAL A 526 8.99 -20.78 -20.57
N VAL A 527 8.70 -19.76 -19.78
CA VAL A 527 9.33 -19.45 -18.50
C VAL A 527 8.24 -19.24 -17.45
N VAL A 528 8.38 -19.90 -16.30
CA VAL A 528 7.49 -19.79 -15.14
C VAL A 528 8.30 -19.77 -13.83
N PRO A 529 7.79 -19.19 -12.73
CA PRO A 529 8.39 -19.40 -11.41
C PRO A 529 8.41 -20.88 -11.01
N ARG A 530 9.50 -21.36 -10.40
CA ARG A 530 9.59 -22.75 -9.94
C ARG A 530 8.50 -23.11 -8.94
N GLU A 531 8.18 -22.18 -8.05
CA GLU A 531 7.14 -22.35 -7.02
C GLU A 531 5.77 -22.64 -7.64
N TRP A 532 5.53 -22.23 -8.90
CA TRP A 532 4.35 -22.65 -9.65
C TRP A 532 4.42 -24.13 -10.03
N THR A 533 5.55 -24.58 -10.58
CA THR A 533 5.72 -25.99 -10.98
C THR A 533 5.73 -26.95 -9.80
N ASP A 534 6.27 -26.55 -8.64
CA ASP A 534 6.29 -27.36 -7.43
C ASP A 534 4.96 -27.31 -6.65
N GLY A 535 3.93 -26.66 -7.19
CA GLY A 535 2.74 -26.24 -6.44
C GLY A 535 1.99 -27.35 -5.69
N HIS A 536 1.80 -28.51 -6.30
CA HIS A 536 1.19 -29.67 -5.64
C HIS A 536 1.99 -30.14 -4.41
N ARG A 537 3.34 -30.05 -4.44
CA ARG A 537 4.21 -30.43 -3.31
C ARG A 537 4.24 -29.37 -2.22
N LEU A 538 4.03 -28.11 -2.59
CA LEU A 538 4.07 -26.95 -1.71
C LEU A 538 2.69 -26.53 -1.20
N GLY A 539 1.63 -27.25 -1.57
CA GLY A 539 0.24 -26.94 -1.20
C GLY A 539 -0.27 -25.62 -1.78
N THR A 540 0.30 -25.16 -2.90
CA THR A 540 -0.16 -23.94 -3.58
C THR A 540 -1.33 -24.24 -4.51
N THR A 541 -2.19 -23.25 -4.74
CA THR A 541 -3.40 -23.38 -5.58
C THR A 541 -3.32 -22.45 -6.80
N HIS A 542 -4.33 -22.50 -7.69
CA HIS A 542 -4.48 -21.52 -8.79
C HIS A 542 -4.48 -20.05 -8.33
N TYR A 543 -4.67 -19.78 -7.03
CA TYR A 543 -4.59 -18.47 -6.40
C TYR A 543 -3.18 -18.07 -5.95
N SER A 544 -2.14 -18.61 -6.58
CA SER A 544 -0.76 -18.30 -6.25
C SER A 544 -0.27 -17.01 -6.93
N LYS A 545 0.43 -16.16 -6.19
CA LYS A 545 1.18 -15.01 -6.75
C LYS A 545 2.27 -15.40 -7.77
N HIS A 546 2.58 -16.69 -7.89
CA HIS A 546 3.52 -17.25 -8.86
C HIS A 546 2.83 -17.67 -10.18
N ASN A 547 1.51 -17.49 -10.32
CA ASN A 547 0.72 -17.92 -11.48
C ASN A 547 0.87 -16.97 -12.70
N VAL A 548 2.11 -16.74 -13.15
CA VAL A 548 2.43 -15.94 -14.33
C VAL A 548 3.45 -16.69 -15.19
N ALA A 549 3.26 -16.65 -16.51
CA ALA A 549 4.15 -17.22 -17.49
C ALA A 549 4.59 -16.18 -18.51
N LEU A 550 5.84 -16.33 -18.95
CA LEU A 550 6.41 -15.63 -20.09
C LEU A 550 6.61 -16.63 -21.24
N VAL A 551 6.22 -16.23 -22.43
CA VAL A 551 6.30 -17.06 -23.64
C VAL A 551 7.08 -16.30 -24.71
N CYS A 552 8.18 -16.89 -25.17
CA CYS A 552 9.01 -16.35 -26.24
C CYS A 552 8.56 -16.96 -27.58
N LEU A 553 8.33 -16.09 -28.56
CA LEU A 553 7.93 -16.46 -29.91
C LEU A 553 9.14 -16.70 -30.81
N GLU A 554 8.96 -17.48 -31.86
CA GLU A 554 10.00 -17.75 -32.86
C GLU A 554 10.43 -16.49 -33.64
N ARG A 555 9.51 -15.54 -33.80
CA ARG A 555 9.71 -14.28 -34.51
C ARG A 555 8.69 -13.23 -34.02
N PRO A 556 9.02 -11.93 -34.08
CA PRO A 556 8.13 -10.88 -33.61
C PRO A 556 6.86 -10.74 -34.45
N PHE A 557 5.80 -10.24 -33.84
CA PHE A 557 4.65 -9.65 -34.52
C PHE A 557 5.02 -8.30 -35.10
N GLU A 558 4.51 -8.01 -36.29
CA GLU A 558 4.75 -6.75 -37.01
C GLU A 558 3.55 -5.83 -36.85
N ASN A 559 3.76 -4.51 -36.84
CA ASN A 559 2.66 -3.53 -36.78
C ASN A 559 1.70 -3.71 -35.58
N VAL A 560 2.22 -4.18 -34.45
CA VAL A 560 1.50 -4.25 -33.16
C VAL A 560 2.28 -3.45 -32.13
N ARG A 561 1.57 -2.72 -31.26
CA ARG A 561 2.18 -1.99 -30.15
C ARG A 561 2.11 -2.83 -28.87
N PRO A 562 3.24 -3.22 -28.26
CA PRO A 562 3.25 -3.89 -26.96
C PRO A 562 2.70 -3.00 -25.84
N PHE A 563 2.23 -3.64 -24.78
CA PHE A 563 1.82 -2.94 -23.57
C PHE A 563 3.03 -2.53 -22.75
N ALA A 564 2.96 -1.31 -22.20
CA ALA A 564 3.80 -0.95 -21.06
C ALA A 564 3.30 -1.70 -19.81
N TYR A 565 4.19 -2.00 -18.89
CA TYR A 565 3.86 -2.64 -17.61
C TYR A 565 4.52 -1.90 -16.45
N GLY A 566 3.92 -2.01 -15.27
CA GLY A 566 4.44 -1.41 -14.04
C GLY A 566 4.02 0.04 -13.78
N GLY A 567 4.62 0.60 -12.73
CA GLY A 567 4.16 1.81 -12.05
C GLY A 567 3.40 1.47 -10.76
N PRO A 568 3.33 2.38 -9.77
CA PRO A 568 2.66 2.08 -8.52
C PRO A 568 1.17 1.82 -8.78
N LEU A 569 0.70 0.61 -8.47
CA LEU A 569 -0.66 0.43 -7.96
C LEU A 569 -0.62 1.02 -6.55
N GLY A 570 -0.92 2.31 -6.43
CA GLY A 570 -1.16 2.92 -5.14
C GLY A 570 -2.42 2.29 -4.54
N LEU A 571 -2.30 1.17 -3.84
CA LEU A 571 -3.42 0.62 -3.05
C LEU A 571 -3.74 1.51 -1.82
N GLY A 572 -3.47 2.81 -1.91
CA GLY A 572 -3.80 3.87 -0.96
C GLY A 572 -3.67 5.26 -1.61
N GLY A 573 -4.57 6.18 -1.25
CA GLY A 573 -4.59 7.57 -1.75
C GLY A 573 -5.51 7.78 -2.97
N ALA A 574 -5.17 8.75 -3.82
CA ALA A 574 -5.93 9.14 -5.03
C ALA A 574 -6.12 8.01 -6.08
N ASP A 575 -5.33 6.93 -5.98
CA ASP A 575 -5.43 5.74 -6.82
C ASP A 575 -6.50 4.73 -6.29
N ALA A 576 -7.14 4.99 -5.14
CA ALA A 576 -8.19 4.11 -4.60
C ALA A 576 -9.51 4.15 -5.41
N ASP A 577 -9.68 5.20 -6.22
CA ASP A 577 -10.76 5.35 -7.20
C ASP A 577 -10.27 5.05 -8.64
N GLU A 578 -9.02 4.59 -8.81
CA GLU A 578 -8.50 4.21 -10.13
C GLU A 578 -9.25 2.97 -10.62
N LEU A 579 -10.02 3.15 -11.69
CA LEU A 579 -10.66 2.06 -12.39
C LEU A 579 -9.60 1.25 -13.14
N LEU A 580 -9.76 -0.06 -13.07
CA LEU A 580 -8.95 -0.99 -13.84
C LEU A 580 -9.82 -1.58 -14.92
N THR A 581 -9.19 -2.01 -16.01
CA THR A 581 -9.88 -2.69 -17.08
C THR A 581 -9.22 -4.04 -17.35
N VAL A 582 -10.03 -5.09 -17.42
CA VAL A 582 -9.59 -6.41 -17.90
C VAL A 582 -9.93 -6.49 -19.38
N VAL A 583 -8.92 -6.68 -20.22
CA VAL A 583 -9.09 -6.74 -21.68
C VAL A 583 -8.62 -8.09 -22.17
N GLY A 584 -9.45 -8.85 -22.88
CA GLY A 584 -9.04 -10.16 -23.36
C GLY A 584 -10.04 -10.88 -24.23
N TYR A 585 -9.74 -12.14 -24.56
CA TYR A 585 -10.61 -13.00 -25.35
C TYR A 585 -11.06 -14.18 -24.48
N PRO A 586 -12.27 -14.11 -23.90
CA PRO A 586 -12.74 -15.13 -22.99
C PRO A 586 -12.96 -16.44 -23.75
N ALA A 587 -12.17 -17.46 -23.40
CA ALA A 587 -12.16 -18.76 -24.09
C ALA A 587 -13.52 -19.49 -24.05
N ASP A 588 -14.37 -19.20 -23.06
CA ASP A 588 -15.62 -19.93 -22.82
C ASP A 588 -16.82 -19.36 -23.59
N VAL A 589 -16.64 -18.26 -24.31
CA VAL A 589 -17.76 -17.42 -24.82
C VAL A 589 -18.05 -17.67 -26.27
N ARG A 590 -19.26 -18.15 -26.55
CA ARG A 590 -19.70 -18.49 -27.90
C ARG A 590 -20.24 -17.28 -28.65
N VAL A 591 -19.64 -16.96 -29.79
CA VAL A 591 -20.23 -16.07 -30.81
C VAL A 591 -20.53 -16.93 -32.03
N GLY A 592 -21.80 -16.96 -32.48
CA GLY A 592 -22.22 -17.81 -33.60
C GLY A 592 -22.09 -19.32 -33.36
N GLY A 593 -22.11 -19.78 -32.10
CA GLY A 593 -21.96 -21.19 -31.72
C GLY A 593 -20.51 -21.65 -31.46
N MET A 594 -19.52 -20.78 -31.70
CA MET A 594 -18.08 -21.06 -31.59
C MET A 594 -17.47 -20.27 -30.42
N PRO A 595 -16.81 -20.91 -29.44
CA PRO A 595 -16.19 -20.21 -28.29
C PRO A 595 -14.97 -19.34 -28.65
N GLY A 596 -14.75 -18.27 -27.86
CA GLY A 596 -13.60 -17.37 -27.94
C GLY A 596 -13.68 -16.24 -28.97
N GLY A 597 -14.89 -15.79 -29.35
CA GLY A 597 -15.09 -15.02 -30.60
C GLY A 597 -15.05 -13.49 -30.56
N GLY A 598 -15.02 -12.86 -29.37
CA GLY A 598 -15.08 -11.40 -29.23
C GLY A 598 -14.02 -10.88 -28.27
N MET A 599 -13.50 -9.68 -28.53
CA MET A 599 -12.70 -8.97 -27.53
C MET A 599 -13.65 -8.48 -26.45
N TYR A 600 -13.36 -8.85 -25.21
CA TYR A 600 -14.07 -8.38 -24.04
C TYR A 600 -13.22 -7.37 -23.32
N GLU A 601 -13.84 -6.23 -23.05
CA GLU A 601 -13.29 -5.18 -22.22
C GLU A 601 -14.24 -5.00 -21.04
N MET A 602 -13.69 -5.02 -19.84
CA MET A 602 -14.48 -4.85 -18.64
C MET A 602 -13.78 -3.95 -17.66
N VAL A 603 -14.40 -2.82 -17.39
CA VAL A 603 -14.06 -1.97 -16.26
C VAL A 603 -14.40 -2.71 -14.98
N VAL A 604 -13.40 -2.90 -14.13
CA VAL A 604 -13.48 -3.59 -12.85
C VAL A 604 -13.11 -2.63 -11.74
N VAL A 605 -13.76 -2.82 -10.60
CA VAL A 605 -13.48 -2.01 -9.40
C VAL A 605 -12.47 -2.78 -8.56
N PRO A 606 -11.22 -2.30 -8.41
CA PRO A 606 -10.27 -2.92 -7.50
C PRO A 606 -10.83 -2.89 -6.08
N VAL A 607 -10.61 -3.97 -5.34
CA VAL A 607 -10.94 -4.02 -3.93
C VAL A 607 -9.63 -3.90 -3.17
N VAL A 608 -9.45 -2.71 -2.60
CA VAL A 608 -8.35 -2.41 -1.68
C VAL A 608 -8.51 -3.28 -0.45
N GLY A 609 -7.64 -4.27 -0.31
CA GLY A 609 -7.60 -5.20 0.82
C GLY A 609 -6.33 -6.03 0.76
N ASP A 610 -5.72 -6.26 1.92
CA ASP A 610 -4.59 -7.19 2.08
C ASP A 610 -5.10 -8.60 1.82
N THR A 611 -4.74 -9.16 0.67
CA THR A 611 -5.10 -10.54 0.34
C THR A 611 -3.96 -11.42 0.82
N ALA A 612 -4.25 -12.33 1.74
CA ALA A 612 -3.24 -13.22 2.33
C ALA A 612 -2.43 -14.03 1.30
N ASP A 613 -2.97 -14.21 0.09
CA ASP A 613 -2.34 -14.90 -1.05
C ASP A 613 -1.53 -13.97 -1.98
N GLY A 614 -1.57 -12.66 -1.75
CA GLY A 614 -0.87 -11.65 -2.53
C GLY A 614 -1.43 -11.42 -3.92
N LEU A 615 -2.72 -11.65 -4.19
CA LEU A 615 -3.35 -11.37 -5.49
C LEU A 615 -4.11 -10.04 -5.51
N LEU A 616 -4.10 -9.36 -6.65
CA LEU A 616 -5.02 -8.24 -6.89
C LEU A 616 -6.46 -8.77 -7.01
N ARG A 617 -7.39 -8.25 -6.20
CA ARG A 617 -8.81 -8.64 -6.23
C ARG A 617 -9.68 -7.50 -6.75
N TYR A 618 -10.70 -7.85 -7.53
CA TYR A 618 -11.64 -6.87 -8.08
C TYR A 618 -13.02 -7.48 -8.33
N ARG A 619 -14.02 -6.60 -8.40
CA ARG A 619 -15.41 -6.94 -8.74
C ARG A 619 -15.73 -6.51 -10.17
N GLY A 620 -16.44 -7.37 -10.88
CA GLY A 620 -16.91 -7.18 -12.25
C GLY A 620 -17.47 -8.52 -12.76
N ASP A 621 -18.35 -8.48 -13.75
CA ASP A 621 -18.90 -9.68 -14.40
C ASP A 621 -17.90 -10.29 -15.42
N VAL A 622 -16.66 -10.49 -14.96
CA VAL A 622 -15.57 -10.92 -15.83
C VAL A 622 -15.89 -12.32 -16.32
N GLN A 623 -15.98 -12.45 -17.64
CA GLN A 623 -16.45 -13.68 -18.23
C GLN A 623 -15.43 -14.82 -18.06
N GLY A 624 -15.93 -16.04 -17.88
CA GLY A 624 -15.11 -17.25 -17.82
C GLY A 624 -14.17 -17.36 -19.03
N GLY A 625 -12.95 -17.83 -18.78
CA GLY A 625 -11.96 -18.08 -19.84
C GLY A 625 -11.04 -16.89 -20.16
N LEU A 626 -10.99 -15.85 -19.32
CA LEU A 626 -10.06 -14.70 -19.44
C LEU A 626 -8.69 -14.92 -18.82
N SER A 627 -8.33 -16.14 -18.45
CA SER A 627 -7.02 -16.44 -17.88
C SER A 627 -5.88 -15.94 -18.77
N GLY A 628 -4.99 -15.16 -18.18
CA GLY A 628 -3.87 -14.51 -18.84
C GLY A 628 -4.16 -13.12 -19.40
N ALA A 629 -5.40 -12.62 -19.32
CA ALA A 629 -5.74 -11.28 -19.75
C ALA A 629 -4.97 -10.20 -18.98
N PRO A 630 -4.47 -9.14 -19.66
CA PRO A 630 -3.93 -7.97 -18.98
C PRO A 630 -5.01 -7.29 -18.14
N VAL A 631 -4.65 -6.92 -16.93
CA VAL A 631 -5.36 -5.94 -16.11
C VAL A 631 -4.63 -4.61 -16.29
N VAL A 632 -5.28 -3.64 -16.91
CA VAL A 632 -4.71 -2.33 -17.24
C VAL A 632 -5.29 -1.24 -16.35
N ARG A 633 -4.51 -0.17 -16.14
CA ARG A 633 -5.03 1.09 -15.57
C ARG A 633 -5.69 1.92 -16.65
N ASP A 634 -6.86 2.45 -16.39
CA ASP A 634 -7.61 3.24 -17.37
C ASP A 634 -6.88 4.53 -17.78
N ARG A 635 -6.08 5.12 -16.87
CA ARG A 635 -5.42 6.41 -17.12
C ARG A 635 -4.32 6.38 -18.19
N ASP A 636 -3.59 5.27 -18.27
CA ASP A 636 -2.37 5.16 -19.11
C ASP A 636 -2.29 3.86 -19.91
N PHE A 637 -3.25 2.95 -19.71
CA PHE A 637 -3.28 1.60 -20.28
C PHE A 637 -2.01 0.80 -19.97
N ALA A 638 -1.32 1.10 -18.87
CA ALA A 638 -0.21 0.27 -18.39
C ALA A 638 -0.76 -0.98 -17.71
N VAL A 639 -0.17 -2.14 -18.01
CA VAL A 639 -0.54 -3.39 -17.37
C VAL A 639 0.00 -3.42 -15.95
N VAL A 640 -0.89 -3.68 -15.01
CA VAL A 640 -0.60 -3.78 -13.58
C VAL A 640 -0.80 -5.19 -13.03
N GLY A 641 -1.42 -6.08 -13.79
CA GLY A 641 -1.59 -7.48 -13.40
C GLY A 641 -1.98 -8.40 -14.54
N VAL A 642 -1.96 -9.70 -14.26
CA VAL A 642 -2.40 -10.78 -15.15
C VAL A 642 -3.61 -11.45 -14.52
N HIS A 643 -4.77 -11.42 -15.16
CA HIS A 643 -5.97 -12.12 -14.68
C HIS A 643 -5.72 -13.63 -14.60
N VAL A 644 -6.04 -14.25 -13.48
CA VAL A 644 -5.77 -15.69 -13.25
C VAL A 644 -7.00 -16.49 -12.83
N SER A 645 -8.05 -15.85 -12.35
CA SER A 645 -9.26 -16.56 -11.91
C SER A 645 -10.47 -15.62 -11.86
N GLY A 646 -11.62 -16.12 -12.33
CA GLY A 646 -12.92 -15.44 -12.29
C GLY A 646 -13.94 -16.14 -11.39
N GLY A 647 -15.00 -15.43 -11.00
CA GLY A 647 -16.08 -15.95 -10.14
C GLY A 647 -16.79 -14.85 -9.36
N SER A 648 -17.31 -15.15 -8.17
CA SER A 648 -17.88 -14.14 -7.24
C SER A 648 -16.86 -13.06 -6.84
N TRP A 649 -15.57 -13.38 -6.97
CA TRP A 649 -14.43 -12.48 -6.83
C TRP A 649 -13.40 -12.82 -7.90
N ASN A 650 -12.99 -11.82 -8.67
CA ASN A 650 -11.96 -11.99 -9.70
C ASN A 650 -10.57 -11.69 -9.11
N SER A 651 -9.55 -12.30 -9.73
CA SER A 651 -8.18 -12.26 -9.22
C SER A 651 -7.18 -12.07 -10.34
N ALA A 652 -6.15 -11.27 -10.08
CA ALA A 652 -4.99 -11.14 -10.93
C ALA A 652 -3.70 -11.24 -10.12
N VAL A 653 -2.65 -11.79 -10.73
CA VAL A 653 -1.29 -11.64 -10.20
C VAL A 653 -0.82 -10.24 -10.57
N ALA A 654 -0.60 -9.39 -9.58
CA ALA A 654 -0.03 -8.06 -9.82
C ALA A 654 1.42 -8.19 -10.32
N ILE A 655 1.84 -7.27 -11.20
CA ILE A 655 3.20 -7.22 -11.74
C ILE A 655 3.96 -6.12 -10.99
N GLY A 656 4.78 -6.53 -10.03
CA GLY A 656 5.51 -5.64 -9.14
C GLY A 656 4.67 -5.04 -8.01
N GLY A 657 5.33 -4.65 -6.91
CA GLY A 657 4.70 -4.15 -5.69
C GLY A 657 4.82 -5.11 -4.50
N LEU A 658 4.07 -4.84 -3.42
CA LEU A 658 4.02 -5.69 -2.21
C LEU A 658 3.32 -7.03 -2.46
N HIS A 659 2.35 -7.02 -3.38
CA HIS A 659 1.53 -8.15 -3.76
C HIS A 659 1.86 -8.54 -5.20
N GLY A 660 1.65 -9.82 -5.56
CA GLY A 660 1.89 -10.35 -6.90
C GLY A 660 3.27 -10.99 -7.08
N ILE A 661 3.69 -11.11 -8.33
CA ILE A 661 5.00 -11.70 -8.68
C ILE A 661 6.12 -10.70 -8.36
N ASP A 662 7.24 -11.21 -7.83
CA ASP A 662 8.45 -10.41 -7.60
C ASP A 662 8.91 -9.79 -8.92
N LEU A 663 9.09 -8.47 -8.94
CA LEU A 663 9.43 -7.75 -10.17
C LEU A 663 10.82 -8.16 -10.69
N GLY A 664 11.78 -8.43 -9.80
CA GLY A 664 13.11 -8.88 -10.19
C GLY A 664 13.08 -10.28 -10.81
N LEU A 665 12.26 -11.18 -10.25
CA LEU A 665 11.99 -12.50 -10.82
C LEU A 665 11.33 -12.39 -12.20
N PHE A 666 10.36 -11.48 -12.36
CA PHE A 666 9.69 -11.23 -13.65
C PHE A 666 10.64 -10.65 -14.71
N GLU A 667 11.41 -9.61 -14.36
CA GLU A 667 12.40 -8.97 -15.24
C GLU A 667 13.57 -9.91 -15.61
N GLU A 668 13.98 -10.79 -14.70
CA GLU A 668 15.01 -11.79 -15.01
C GLU A 668 14.47 -12.87 -15.96
N GLY A 669 13.21 -13.29 -15.80
CA GLY A 669 12.54 -14.16 -16.77
C GLY A 669 12.50 -13.55 -18.17
N ILE A 670 12.24 -12.24 -18.26
CA ILE A 670 12.31 -11.49 -19.52
C ILE A 670 13.74 -11.53 -20.09
N ARG A 671 14.76 -11.23 -19.27
CA ARG A 671 16.16 -11.28 -19.69
C ARG A 671 16.57 -12.65 -20.21
N LEU A 672 16.13 -13.73 -19.56
CA LEU A 672 16.41 -15.11 -19.98
C LEU A 672 15.83 -15.41 -21.37
N LEU A 673 14.68 -14.83 -21.71
CA LEU A 673 14.09 -14.97 -23.04
C LEU A 673 14.79 -14.09 -24.10
N GLU A 674 15.25 -12.89 -23.73
CA GLU A 674 15.93 -11.96 -24.63
C GLU A 674 17.37 -12.35 -24.97
N GLY A 675 18.09 -12.94 -24.02
CA GLY A 675 19.52 -13.26 -24.13
C GLY A 675 19.87 -14.39 -25.09
N GLY A 676 18.92 -14.89 -25.88
CA GLY A 676 19.14 -15.89 -26.92
C GLY A 676 19.86 -17.13 -26.41
N CYS A 677 19.15 -18.09 -25.80
CA CYS A 677 19.77 -19.37 -25.48
C CYS A 677 20.00 -20.19 -26.77
N ASP A 678 21.16 -19.96 -27.36
CA ASP A 678 21.89 -20.82 -28.28
C ASP A 678 22.54 -22.02 -27.54
N GLY A 679 22.21 -22.22 -26.25
CA GLY A 679 22.59 -23.39 -25.48
C GLY A 679 24.05 -23.42 -25.03
N SER A 680 24.82 -22.36 -25.28
CA SER A 680 26.28 -22.35 -25.08
C SER A 680 26.76 -21.66 -23.79
N SER A 681 25.89 -20.98 -23.03
CA SER A 681 26.30 -20.09 -21.93
C SER A 681 25.80 -20.46 -20.52
N PHE A 682 25.18 -21.63 -20.35
CA PHE A 682 24.72 -22.10 -19.03
C PHE A 682 25.45 -23.39 -18.62
N ASP A 683 26.72 -23.25 -18.26
CA ASP A 683 27.57 -24.29 -17.66
C ASP A 683 27.35 -24.40 -16.12
N HIS A 684 26.10 -24.30 -15.69
CA HIS A 684 25.73 -24.55 -14.30
C HIS A 684 24.75 -25.71 -14.29
N GLU A 685 25.15 -26.78 -13.58
CA GLU A 685 24.43 -28.04 -13.44
C GLU A 685 22.93 -27.86 -13.63
N VAL A 686 22.42 -28.39 -14.76
CA VAL A 686 21.01 -28.72 -14.91
C VAL A 686 20.70 -29.71 -13.80
N GLN A 687 20.30 -29.20 -12.63
CA GLN A 687 19.71 -30.05 -11.62
C GLN A 687 18.36 -30.46 -12.18
N ALA A 688 18.30 -31.66 -12.78
CA ALA A 688 17.07 -32.42 -12.94
C ALA A 688 16.53 -32.73 -11.54
N GLY A 689 16.02 -31.71 -10.85
CA GLY A 689 15.55 -31.77 -9.50
C GLY A 689 14.12 -32.28 -9.49
N GLY A 690 13.93 -33.49 -8.97
CA GLY A 690 12.60 -33.96 -8.55
C GLY A 690 11.74 -34.65 -9.61
N GLY A 691 12.34 -35.45 -10.50
CA GLY A 691 11.62 -36.40 -11.36
C GLY A 691 11.07 -35.84 -12.68
N ARG A 692 11.44 -34.61 -13.08
CA ARG A 692 10.98 -33.95 -14.32
C ARG A 692 12.17 -33.67 -15.24
N GLU A 693 12.45 -34.58 -16.16
CA GLU A 693 13.61 -34.49 -17.07
C GLU A 693 13.52 -33.39 -18.13
N TRP A 694 12.33 -32.81 -18.32
CA TRP A 694 12.03 -31.80 -19.34
C TRP A 694 12.12 -30.35 -18.82
N LEU A 695 12.32 -30.14 -17.52
CA LEU A 695 12.45 -28.82 -16.89
C LEU A 695 13.90 -28.46 -16.60
N CYS A 696 14.28 -27.24 -16.94
CA CYS A 696 15.52 -26.62 -16.52
C CYS A 696 15.25 -25.54 -15.46
N TYR A 697 16.14 -25.41 -14.47
CA TYR A 697 16.02 -24.42 -13.40
C TYR A 697 17.19 -23.43 -13.42
N VAL A 698 16.89 -22.14 -13.27
CA VAL A 698 17.89 -21.08 -13.15
C VAL A 698 17.68 -20.34 -11.83
N PRO A 699 18.65 -20.34 -10.92
CA PRO A 699 18.64 -19.45 -9.76
C PRO A 699 18.69 -18.00 -10.25
N VAL A 700 17.86 -17.12 -9.70
CA VAL A 700 17.91 -15.69 -10.03
C VAL A 700 19.00 -15.00 -9.21
N PRO A 701 20.10 -14.52 -9.83
CA PRO A 701 21.17 -13.85 -9.12
C PRO A 701 20.75 -12.45 -8.67
N ARG A 702 21.41 -11.95 -7.63
CA ARG A 702 21.24 -10.59 -7.12
C ARG A 702 21.83 -9.61 -8.15
N ARG A 703 21.06 -8.63 -8.64
CA ARG A 703 21.63 -7.45 -9.30
C ARG A 703 22.07 -6.46 -8.23
N LEU A 704 23.35 -6.06 -8.27
CA LEU A 704 23.98 -5.09 -7.37
C LEU A 704 23.44 -3.67 -7.59
#